data_AF-E9FS29-F1
#
_entry.id   AF-E9FS29-F1
#
_cell.length_a   1.000
_cell.length_b   1.000
_cell.length_c   1.000
_cell.angle_alpha   90.00
_cell.angle_beta   90.00
_cell.angle_gamma   90.00
#
_symmetry.space_group_name_H-M   'P 1'
#
loop_
_entity.id
_entity.type
_entity.pdbx_description
1 polymer ?
#
loop_
_entity_poly.entity_id
_entity_poly.type
_entity_poly.pdbx_seq_one_letter_code
_entity_poly.pdbx_strand_id
1 'polypeptide(L)'
;MCGSLSKTALSAIKRATTKKCKEELSDVACKLKNNQLVPQRLPNYCPRKDSIAGSSLGCFHDNNQSRLLSSYGVKLPGLTIQKCVDLCAQSAFLYAGTHNGKECYCGNKKPSLEHLLTRTYCGVVCDGQSSQTCGGVDATEIFDSGVPNRDSAKLHDPIVNGTAKIAFILTLNGRALRQVTRLLRVIYRPHHVYLIHVDARQDFLFRSLLQLELKYPNIRLTRQRQSSIWGGASLLDVLLQSMEQLLEIDSQWQFVFNLSESDFPLRSIESLEALLAANPGRNFLKSHGRQTRQFIHKQGLDRVFHQCERRMWRVGDRNLPAGIRIDGGSDWVGLARSVVEFVTSPTGSNDPLLRGLKELYRYTLLPAESFFHVLILNSKFCESYADNNLRMTLWRRSQGCLCQHRHVVDWCGCSPMVFRTTDWTHLTSVMAKSTVFFARKFEAAIDQSIMNRLEEQLTNSSLSYPGLDSYWESAYHMADLTPKTNHALLAVSLSLAKHAISLLLQNSVVECPGLRPSRIIAITSYFRHDHYLGDLIHFEVDEKDVEFETLVKPLTKTTHFMDSPRILSTLQVGSDYDPKEQVLRNRLGVLSSSSKPAAIFKWTGHVNSTTSSQLAHLVWFDPSDHVRAVHHVNVTDASKVNSFNCLFSWFTIS
;
A
#
# COMPACT_ATOMS: atom_id res chain seq x y z
N MET A 1 -9.48 -8.88 -37.06
CA MET A 1 -10.04 -9.47 -35.81
C MET A 1 -8.94 -10.25 -35.12
N CYS A 2 -8.68 -9.94 -33.86
CA CYS A 2 -7.78 -10.73 -33.03
C CYS A 2 -8.47 -12.08 -32.74
N GLY A 3 -7.84 -13.20 -33.08
CA GLY A 3 -8.42 -14.54 -32.90
C GLY A 3 -8.66 -14.90 -31.42
N SER A 4 -8.74 -16.20 -31.09
CA SER A 4 -9.06 -16.65 -29.72
C SER A 4 -8.17 -16.02 -28.62
N LEU A 5 -8.80 -15.43 -27.61
CA LEU A 5 -8.18 -14.77 -26.46
C LEU A 5 -7.99 -15.73 -25.27
N SER A 6 -7.12 -15.37 -24.32
CA SER A 6 -6.89 -16.18 -23.11
C SER A 6 -8.13 -16.20 -22.21
N LYS A 7 -8.30 -17.28 -21.42
CA LYS A 7 -9.39 -17.41 -20.42
C LYS A 7 -9.38 -16.24 -19.41
N THR A 8 -8.19 -15.73 -19.07
CA THR A 8 -8.04 -14.63 -18.10
C THR A 8 -8.54 -13.32 -18.71
N ALA A 9 -8.16 -13.00 -19.95
CA ALA A 9 -8.65 -11.83 -20.68
C ALA A 9 -10.19 -11.88 -20.86
N LEU A 10 -10.72 -13.03 -21.29
CA LEU A 10 -12.17 -13.22 -21.45
C LEU A 10 -12.94 -13.02 -20.13
N SER A 11 -12.39 -13.51 -19.01
CA SER A 11 -12.98 -13.28 -17.69
C SER A 11 -12.99 -11.79 -17.29
N ALA A 12 -11.92 -11.05 -17.59
CA ALA A 12 -11.87 -9.60 -17.35
C ALA A 12 -12.90 -8.85 -18.20
N ILE A 13 -12.94 -9.12 -19.51
CA ILE A 13 -13.88 -8.49 -20.46
C ILE A 13 -15.34 -8.78 -20.06
N LYS A 14 -15.66 -10.00 -19.62
CA LYS A 14 -17.01 -10.38 -19.18
C LYS A 14 -17.45 -9.62 -17.93
N ARG A 15 -16.54 -9.39 -16.98
CA ARG A 15 -16.81 -8.74 -15.69
C ARG A 15 -16.81 -7.21 -15.76
N ALA A 16 -16.11 -6.62 -16.74
CA ALA A 16 -16.15 -5.18 -16.97
C ALA A 16 -17.57 -4.71 -17.29
N THR A 17 -17.94 -3.52 -16.82
CA THR A 17 -19.33 -3.04 -16.83
C THR A 17 -19.63 -2.10 -17.99
N THR A 18 -18.65 -1.29 -18.39
CA THR A 18 -18.72 -0.28 -19.45
C THR A 18 -18.17 -0.81 -20.76
N LYS A 19 -18.74 -0.33 -21.87
CA LYS A 19 -18.29 -0.66 -23.23
C LYS A 19 -16.83 -0.27 -23.45
N LYS A 20 -16.45 0.94 -23.01
CA LYS A 20 -15.08 1.47 -23.12
C LYS A 20 -14.03 0.55 -22.47
N CYS A 21 -14.25 0.11 -21.23
CA CYS A 21 -13.30 -0.78 -20.54
C CYS A 21 -13.24 -2.16 -21.23
N LYS A 22 -14.34 -2.68 -21.77
CA LYS A 22 -14.33 -3.92 -22.56
C LYS A 22 -13.49 -3.80 -23.82
N GLU A 23 -13.59 -2.68 -24.53
CA GLU A 23 -12.79 -2.39 -25.73
C GLU A 23 -11.30 -2.25 -25.38
N GLU A 24 -10.96 -1.49 -24.33
CA GLU A 24 -9.59 -1.35 -23.84
C GLU A 24 -8.97 -2.70 -23.44
N LEU A 25 -9.70 -3.52 -22.68
CA LEU A 25 -9.23 -4.86 -22.27
C LEU A 25 -9.02 -5.78 -23.47
N SER A 26 -9.88 -5.69 -24.49
CA SER A 26 -9.74 -6.46 -25.72
C SER A 26 -8.51 -6.03 -26.51
N ASP A 27 -8.26 -4.73 -26.64
CA ASP A 27 -7.06 -4.18 -27.30
C ASP A 27 -5.78 -4.62 -26.58
N VAL A 28 -5.72 -4.48 -25.25
CA VAL A 28 -4.59 -4.91 -24.44
C VAL A 28 -4.35 -6.41 -24.58
N ALA A 29 -5.40 -7.24 -24.53
CA ALA A 29 -5.27 -8.68 -24.72
C ALA A 29 -4.71 -9.06 -26.09
N CYS A 30 -5.05 -8.30 -27.13
CA CYS A 30 -4.56 -8.53 -28.49
C CYS A 30 -3.12 -8.10 -28.67
N LYS A 31 -2.74 -6.93 -28.15
CA LYS A 31 -1.34 -6.50 -28.10
C LYS A 31 -0.48 -7.48 -27.32
N LEU A 32 -1.00 -8.03 -26.21
CA LEU A 32 -0.29 -9.05 -25.43
C LEU A 32 -0.03 -10.30 -26.27
N LYS A 33 -1.06 -10.81 -26.95
CA LYS A 33 -0.96 -12.01 -27.79
C LYS A 33 0.06 -11.84 -28.92
N ASN A 34 0.16 -10.64 -29.48
CA ASN A 34 1.09 -10.32 -30.57
C ASN A 34 2.50 -9.91 -30.07
N ASN A 35 2.78 -10.00 -28.77
CA ASN A 35 4.04 -9.55 -28.15
C ASN A 35 4.36 -8.06 -28.39
N GLN A 36 3.32 -7.21 -28.45
CA GLN A 36 3.40 -5.78 -28.77
C GLN A 36 3.22 -4.85 -27.55
N LEU A 37 3.05 -5.39 -26.34
CA LEU A 37 2.84 -4.57 -25.14
C LEU A 37 4.12 -4.08 -24.48
N VAL A 38 5.16 -4.93 -24.47
CA VAL A 38 6.38 -4.67 -23.71
C VAL A 38 7.61 -5.03 -24.54
N PRO A 39 8.69 -4.25 -24.43
CA PRO A 39 9.95 -4.56 -25.12
C PRO A 39 10.54 -5.88 -24.59
N GLN A 40 11.10 -6.69 -25.48
CA GLN A 40 11.67 -8.00 -25.11
C GLN A 40 13.01 -7.87 -24.38
N ARG A 41 13.77 -6.80 -24.65
CA ARG A 41 15.05 -6.48 -24.01
C ARG A 41 15.13 -4.98 -23.77
N LEU A 42 15.73 -4.59 -22.65
CA LEU A 42 16.03 -3.21 -22.32
C LEU A 42 17.53 -3.03 -22.07
N PRO A 43 18.10 -1.85 -22.38
CA PRO A 43 19.50 -1.60 -22.07
C PRO A 43 19.69 -1.45 -20.57
N ASN A 44 20.88 -1.81 -20.10
CA ASN A 44 21.32 -1.60 -18.73
C ASN A 44 22.64 -0.82 -18.77
N TYR A 45 22.64 0.35 -18.16
CA TYR A 45 23.77 1.27 -18.11
C TYR A 45 24.60 1.13 -16.84
N CYS A 46 24.35 0.09 -16.04
CA CYS A 46 25.09 -0.25 -14.84
C CYS A 46 25.68 -1.68 -14.92
N PRO A 47 26.54 -1.97 -15.90
CA PRO A 47 27.26 -3.24 -15.94
C PRO A 47 28.40 -3.27 -14.90
N ARG A 48 28.84 -4.47 -14.54
CA ARG A 48 30.07 -4.66 -13.77
C ARG A 48 31.28 -4.34 -14.67
N LYS A 49 32.12 -3.39 -14.23
CA LYS A 49 33.22 -2.81 -15.04
C LYS A 49 34.22 -3.86 -15.56
N ASP A 50 34.57 -4.85 -14.75
CA ASP A 50 35.63 -5.83 -15.06
C ASP A 50 35.09 -7.16 -15.62
N SER A 51 33.96 -7.11 -16.32
CA SER A 51 33.17 -8.31 -16.60
C SER A 51 32.39 -8.21 -17.91
N ILE A 52 32.40 -9.30 -18.67
CA ILE A 52 31.66 -9.41 -19.93
C ILE A 52 30.49 -10.37 -19.69
N ALA A 53 29.26 -9.86 -19.73
CA ALA A 53 28.07 -10.69 -19.57
C ALA A 53 28.08 -11.83 -20.60
N GLY A 54 27.90 -13.07 -20.13
CA GLY A 54 27.90 -14.27 -20.95
C GLY A 54 29.29 -14.86 -21.22
N SER A 55 30.39 -14.27 -20.72
CA SER A 55 31.71 -14.89 -20.85
C SER A 55 31.81 -16.16 -20.00
N SER A 56 32.25 -17.27 -20.61
CA SER A 56 32.47 -18.53 -19.90
C SER A 56 33.67 -18.42 -18.95
N LEU A 57 33.50 -18.87 -17.72
CA LEU A 57 34.54 -19.03 -16.70
C LEU A 57 35.10 -20.45 -16.66
N GLY A 58 34.53 -21.37 -17.42
CA GLY A 58 34.97 -22.76 -17.53
C GLY A 58 33.89 -23.78 -17.18
N CYS A 59 34.24 -25.04 -17.43
CA CYS A 59 33.45 -26.20 -17.04
C CYS A 59 33.89 -26.65 -15.65
N PHE A 60 32.97 -26.82 -14.70
CA PHE A 60 33.31 -27.22 -13.34
C PHE A 60 32.55 -28.49 -12.94
N HIS A 61 33.20 -29.34 -12.16
CA HIS A 61 32.57 -30.50 -11.54
C HIS A 61 31.45 -30.06 -10.59
N ASP A 62 30.23 -30.51 -10.84
CA ASP A 62 29.04 -30.04 -10.14
C ASP A 62 27.95 -31.12 -10.13
N ASN A 63 27.47 -31.50 -8.96
CA ASN A 63 26.44 -32.53 -8.78
C ASN A 63 25.38 -32.10 -7.76
N ASN A 64 24.37 -32.95 -7.56
CA ASN A 64 23.24 -32.64 -6.67
C ASN A 64 23.61 -32.54 -5.18
N GLN A 65 24.71 -33.16 -4.74
CA GLN A 65 25.17 -33.13 -3.35
C GLN A 65 26.06 -31.92 -3.08
N SER A 66 26.79 -31.42 -4.09
CA SER A 66 27.77 -30.33 -3.97
C SER A 66 27.52 -29.19 -4.96
N ARG A 67 26.28 -28.68 -5.02
CA ARG A 67 25.87 -27.67 -6.02
C ARG A 67 26.69 -26.38 -5.91
N LEU A 68 27.48 -26.04 -6.94
CA LEU A 68 28.37 -24.86 -6.93
C LEU A 68 27.58 -23.54 -6.86
N LEU A 69 26.52 -23.41 -7.67
CA LEU A 69 25.62 -22.27 -7.69
C LEU A 69 24.27 -22.64 -7.05
N SER A 70 24.20 -22.57 -5.72
CA SER A 70 23.06 -23.07 -4.94
C SER A 70 21.99 -22.02 -4.62
N SER A 71 22.15 -20.75 -5.03
CA SER A 71 21.24 -19.67 -4.63
C SER A 71 19.89 -19.70 -5.36
N TYR A 72 19.88 -20.16 -6.61
CA TYR A 72 18.66 -20.40 -7.38
C TYR A 72 18.93 -21.44 -8.46
N GLY A 73 17.98 -22.34 -8.69
CA GLY A 73 18.06 -23.36 -9.72
C GLY A 73 16.69 -23.60 -10.35
N VAL A 74 16.63 -23.77 -11.66
CA VAL A 74 15.38 -23.99 -12.40
C VAL A 74 15.62 -24.76 -13.70
N LYS A 75 14.66 -25.60 -14.09
CA LYS A 75 14.59 -26.18 -15.43
C LYS A 75 14.00 -25.15 -16.40
N LEU A 76 14.74 -24.80 -17.43
CA LEU A 76 14.31 -23.82 -18.44
C LEU A 76 14.03 -24.55 -19.76
N PRO A 77 12.75 -24.71 -20.17
CA PRO A 77 12.42 -25.27 -21.47
C PRO A 77 13.02 -24.45 -22.61
N GLY A 78 13.63 -25.13 -23.58
CA GLY A 78 14.36 -24.49 -24.67
C GLY A 78 15.52 -23.65 -24.14
N LEU A 79 16.32 -24.19 -23.20
CA LEU A 79 17.47 -23.50 -22.61
C LEU A 79 18.47 -23.06 -23.68
N THR A 80 18.98 -21.84 -23.56
CA THR A 80 20.19 -21.36 -24.23
C THR A 80 21.10 -20.74 -23.18
N ILE A 81 22.40 -20.61 -23.47
CA ILE A 81 23.35 -19.94 -22.57
C ILE A 81 22.82 -18.54 -22.21
N GLN A 82 22.41 -17.76 -23.21
CA GLN A 82 21.92 -16.40 -23.02
C GLN A 82 20.66 -16.34 -22.14
N LYS A 83 19.73 -17.29 -22.26
CA LYS A 83 18.53 -17.34 -21.40
C LYS A 83 18.90 -17.54 -19.93
N CYS A 84 19.90 -18.38 -19.63
CA CYS A 84 20.34 -18.58 -18.26
C CYS A 84 21.07 -17.35 -17.71
N VAL A 85 21.98 -16.77 -18.51
CA VAL A 85 22.70 -15.54 -18.18
C VAL A 85 21.73 -14.39 -17.90
N ASP A 86 20.76 -14.16 -18.79
CA ASP A 86 19.74 -13.12 -18.63
C ASP A 86 18.87 -13.37 -17.39
N LEU A 87 18.51 -14.63 -17.09
CA LEU A 87 17.72 -14.96 -15.89
C LEU A 87 18.48 -14.64 -14.60
N CYS A 88 19.77 -15.00 -14.55
CA CYS A 88 20.60 -14.77 -13.37
C CYS A 88 20.90 -13.28 -13.20
N ALA A 89 21.21 -12.57 -14.29
CA ALA A 89 21.37 -11.11 -14.31
C ALA A 89 20.08 -10.39 -13.87
N GLN A 90 18.93 -10.78 -14.39
CA GLN A 90 17.62 -10.24 -14.00
C GLN A 90 17.35 -10.42 -12.50
N SER A 91 17.89 -11.48 -11.91
CA SER A 91 17.77 -11.81 -10.49
C SER A 91 18.92 -11.28 -9.62
N ALA A 92 19.79 -10.43 -10.17
CA ALA A 92 20.94 -9.84 -9.49
C ALA A 92 21.99 -10.84 -8.99
N PHE A 93 22.18 -11.97 -9.69
CA PHE A 93 23.24 -12.94 -9.38
C PHE A 93 24.47 -12.69 -10.25
N LEU A 94 25.67 -12.75 -9.66
CA LEU A 94 26.96 -12.52 -10.36
C LEU A 94 27.33 -13.60 -11.38
N TYR A 95 26.85 -14.82 -11.17
CA TYR A 95 27.21 -15.98 -11.99
C TYR A 95 25.97 -16.76 -12.39
N ALA A 96 26.01 -17.27 -13.63
CA ALA A 96 25.04 -18.20 -14.19
C ALA A 96 25.73 -19.53 -14.48
N GLY A 97 24.98 -20.63 -14.44
CA GLY A 97 25.51 -21.97 -14.69
C GLY A 97 24.51 -22.79 -15.47
N THR A 98 24.93 -23.33 -16.60
CA THR A 98 24.10 -24.27 -17.37
C THR A 98 24.52 -25.71 -17.06
N HIS A 99 23.55 -26.57 -16.79
CA HIS A 99 23.77 -27.94 -16.38
C HIS A 99 22.84 -28.89 -17.13
N ASN A 100 23.39 -30.04 -17.53
CA ASN A 100 22.67 -31.16 -18.15
C ASN A 100 21.67 -30.76 -19.27
N GLY A 101 22.03 -29.77 -20.10
CA GLY A 101 21.28 -29.36 -21.29
C GLY A 101 20.02 -28.51 -21.06
N LYS A 102 19.44 -28.52 -19.84
CA LYS A 102 18.11 -27.93 -19.55
C LYS A 102 18.00 -27.20 -18.21
N GLU A 103 19.02 -27.24 -17.38
CA GLU A 103 19.01 -26.66 -16.04
C GLU A 103 19.87 -25.39 -15.99
N CYS A 104 19.34 -24.38 -15.31
CA CYS A 104 20.01 -23.11 -15.08
C CYS A 104 20.13 -22.86 -13.59
N TYR A 105 21.33 -22.53 -13.15
CA TYR A 105 21.69 -22.25 -11.77
C TYR A 105 22.30 -20.85 -11.66
N CYS A 106 22.04 -20.16 -10.56
CA CYS A 106 22.55 -18.83 -10.29
C CYS A 106 23.18 -18.75 -8.90
N GLY A 107 24.21 -17.92 -8.77
CA GLY A 107 24.85 -17.67 -7.48
C GLY A 107 25.80 -16.49 -7.50
N ASN A 108 26.27 -16.10 -6.31
CA ASN A 108 27.19 -14.97 -6.12
C ASN A 108 28.61 -15.41 -5.74
N LYS A 109 28.82 -16.70 -5.45
CA LYS A 109 30.14 -17.23 -5.12
C LYS A 109 30.84 -17.68 -6.40
N LYS A 110 32.04 -17.14 -6.65
CA LYS A 110 32.89 -17.63 -7.74
C LYS A 110 33.34 -19.06 -7.43
N PRO A 111 33.17 -20.03 -8.34
CA PRO A 111 33.66 -21.40 -8.13
C PRO A 111 35.18 -21.46 -7.92
N SER A 112 35.64 -22.44 -7.11
CA SER A 112 37.07 -22.73 -6.93
C SER A 112 37.65 -23.35 -8.21
N LEU A 113 38.89 -22.97 -8.54
CA LEU A 113 39.62 -23.56 -9.66
C LEU A 113 39.93 -25.05 -9.47
N GLU A 114 39.89 -25.56 -8.23
CA GLU A 114 40.08 -26.98 -7.92
C GLU A 114 39.00 -27.88 -8.54
N HIS A 115 37.82 -27.32 -8.83
CA HIS A 115 36.73 -28.05 -9.48
C HIS A 115 36.73 -27.89 -11.00
N LEU A 116 37.72 -27.20 -11.58
CA LEU A 116 37.78 -26.96 -13.02
C LEU A 116 38.03 -28.26 -13.78
N LEU A 117 37.21 -28.51 -14.79
CA LEU A 117 37.27 -29.65 -15.68
C LEU A 117 37.67 -29.22 -17.10
N THR A 118 38.11 -30.19 -17.90
CA THR A 118 38.27 -29.99 -19.34
C THR A 118 36.91 -29.76 -19.99
N ARG A 119 36.89 -29.00 -21.10
CA ARG A 119 35.64 -28.61 -21.79
C ARG A 119 34.78 -29.81 -22.24
N THR A 120 35.38 -30.97 -22.44
CA THR A 120 34.69 -32.22 -22.85
C THR A 120 33.61 -32.66 -21.87
N TYR A 121 33.76 -32.37 -20.57
CA TYR A 121 32.75 -32.69 -19.57
C TYR A 121 31.48 -31.85 -19.70
N CYS A 122 31.59 -30.65 -20.29
CA CYS A 122 30.46 -29.77 -20.59
C CYS A 122 30.04 -29.91 -22.07
N GLY A 123 29.85 -31.16 -22.53
CA GLY A 123 29.50 -31.47 -23.92
C GLY A 123 28.01 -31.67 -24.18
N VAL A 124 27.14 -31.55 -23.17
CA VAL A 124 25.70 -31.78 -23.37
C VAL A 124 25.09 -30.60 -24.13
N VAL A 125 24.37 -30.90 -25.20
CA VAL A 125 23.75 -29.90 -26.07
C VAL A 125 22.63 -29.15 -25.33
N CYS A 126 22.52 -27.84 -25.58
CA CYS A 126 21.42 -27.03 -25.05
C CYS A 126 20.08 -27.40 -25.69
N ASP A 127 19.04 -27.61 -24.88
CA ASP A 127 17.67 -27.97 -25.32
C ASP A 127 17.06 -26.96 -26.32
N GLY A 128 17.41 -25.67 -26.21
CA GLY A 128 16.88 -24.61 -27.07
C GLY A 128 17.76 -24.19 -28.24
N GLN A 129 19.01 -24.67 -28.31
CA GLN A 129 19.94 -24.29 -29.37
C GLN A 129 21.02 -25.36 -29.56
N SER A 130 20.86 -26.20 -30.57
CA SER A 130 21.74 -27.34 -30.82
C SER A 130 23.19 -26.97 -31.15
N SER A 131 23.45 -25.73 -31.52
CA SER A 131 24.79 -25.20 -31.79
C SER A 131 25.58 -24.82 -30.53
N GLN A 132 24.99 -24.95 -29.33
CA GLN A 132 25.60 -24.59 -28.04
C GLN A 132 25.62 -25.80 -27.10
N THR A 133 26.58 -25.81 -26.18
CA THR A 133 26.67 -26.76 -25.07
C THR A 133 26.20 -26.09 -23.77
N CYS A 134 25.49 -26.84 -22.93
CA CYS A 134 24.88 -26.38 -21.69
C CYS A 134 25.24 -27.32 -20.53
N GLY A 135 26.54 -27.38 -20.21
CA GLY A 135 27.06 -28.21 -19.11
C GLY A 135 27.14 -29.70 -19.44
N GLY A 136 27.17 -30.52 -18.39
CA GLY A 136 27.29 -31.99 -18.44
C GLY A 136 26.39 -32.68 -17.42
N VAL A 137 26.51 -34.01 -17.30
CA VAL A 137 25.75 -34.82 -16.32
C VAL A 137 26.18 -34.49 -14.89
N ASP A 138 27.48 -34.45 -14.64
CA ASP A 138 28.10 -34.06 -13.36
C ASP A 138 29.01 -32.83 -13.52
N ALA A 139 28.65 -31.96 -14.46
CA ALA A 139 29.40 -30.75 -14.75
C ALA A 139 28.48 -29.57 -15.05
N THR A 140 28.89 -28.37 -14.63
CA THR A 140 28.19 -27.12 -14.92
C THR A 140 29.16 -26.18 -15.63
N GLU A 141 28.73 -25.66 -16.78
CA GLU A 141 29.46 -24.58 -17.44
C GLU A 141 29.02 -23.26 -16.80
N ILE A 142 30.00 -22.51 -16.26
CA ILE A 142 29.75 -21.30 -15.48
C ILE A 142 30.05 -20.07 -16.34
N PHE A 143 29.16 -19.10 -16.30
CA PHE A 143 29.25 -17.84 -17.02
C PHE A 143 29.17 -16.66 -16.08
N ASP A 144 29.82 -15.59 -16.47
CA ASP A 144 29.64 -14.29 -15.86
C ASP A 144 28.29 -13.69 -16.29
N SER A 145 27.52 -13.12 -15.36
CA SER A 145 26.26 -12.46 -15.69
C SER A 145 26.40 -10.96 -16.02
N GLY A 146 27.55 -10.36 -15.73
CA GLY A 146 27.83 -8.95 -15.97
C GLY A 146 27.11 -7.96 -15.05
N VAL A 147 26.36 -8.43 -14.04
CA VAL A 147 25.71 -7.53 -13.06
C VAL A 147 26.63 -7.20 -11.88
N PRO A 148 26.60 -5.96 -11.37
CA PRO A 148 27.36 -5.60 -10.19
C PRO A 148 26.78 -6.27 -8.93
N ASN A 149 27.59 -6.30 -7.87
CA ASN A 149 27.12 -6.69 -6.55
C ASN A 149 25.92 -5.84 -6.12
N ARG A 150 25.08 -6.44 -5.28
CA ARG A 150 23.94 -5.76 -4.66
C ARG A 150 24.42 -4.93 -3.46
N ASP A 151 25.34 -4.02 -3.71
CA ASP A 151 25.91 -3.17 -2.66
C ASP A 151 25.03 -1.92 -2.48
N SER A 152 24.61 -1.68 -1.24
CA SER A 152 24.02 -0.40 -0.87
C SER A 152 25.13 0.65 -0.81
N ALA A 153 24.84 1.85 -1.32
CA ALA A 153 25.65 3.02 -1.06
C ALA A 153 25.87 3.17 0.45
N LYS A 154 27.13 3.35 0.85
CA LYS A 154 27.47 3.71 2.23
C LYS A 154 26.98 5.13 2.49
N LEU A 155 26.19 5.29 3.55
CA LEU A 155 25.74 6.60 3.99
C LEU A 155 26.80 7.24 4.87
N HIS A 156 27.05 8.52 4.66
CA HIS A 156 27.86 9.35 5.53
C HIS A 156 27.06 9.79 6.75
N ASP A 157 27.75 10.01 7.86
CA ASP A 157 27.14 10.50 9.09
C ASP A 157 26.57 11.91 8.91
N PRO A 158 25.48 12.26 9.60
CA PRO A 158 24.84 13.58 9.48
C PRO A 158 25.80 14.75 9.72
N ILE A 159 25.71 15.79 8.89
CA ILE A 159 26.47 17.03 9.09
C ILE A 159 25.82 17.83 10.22
N VAL A 160 26.59 18.25 11.22
CA VAL A 160 26.11 19.12 12.29
C VAL A 160 25.60 20.43 11.69
N ASN A 161 24.33 20.78 11.97
CA ASN A 161 23.63 21.91 11.35
C ASN A 161 23.58 21.87 9.81
N GLY A 162 23.78 20.69 9.22
CA GLY A 162 23.59 20.49 7.79
C GLY A 162 22.14 20.72 7.41
N THR A 163 21.92 21.54 6.38
CA THR A 163 20.58 21.85 5.88
C THR A 163 20.42 21.25 4.49
N ALA A 164 19.25 20.67 4.24
CA ALA A 164 18.88 20.19 2.92
C ALA A 164 17.46 20.65 2.61
N LYS A 165 17.24 21.17 1.40
CA LYS A 165 15.89 21.58 0.99
C LYS A 165 15.11 20.37 0.50
N ILE A 166 14.00 20.07 1.17
CA ILE A 166 13.18 18.88 0.89
C ILE A 166 11.87 19.31 0.22
N ALA A 167 11.49 18.56 -0.82
CA ALA A 167 10.15 18.56 -1.38
C ALA A 167 9.37 17.35 -0.83
N PHE A 168 8.15 17.57 -0.34
CA PHE A 168 7.26 16.52 0.11
C PHE A 168 6.09 16.38 -0.85
N ILE A 169 5.87 15.17 -1.36
CA ILE A 169 4.65 14.80 -2.08
C ILE A 169 3.71 14.12 -1.09
N LEU A 170 2.59 14.74 -0.76
CA LEU A 170 1.57 14.13 0.09
C LEU A 170 0.47 13.53 -0.79
N THR A 171 0.38 12.20 -0.87
CA THR A 171 -0.72 11.50 -1.57
C THR A 171 -1.78 11.10 -0.56
N LEU A 172 -2.90 11.82 -0.55
CA LEU A 172 -3.90 11.76 0.51
C LEU A 172 -5.20 11.10 0.04
N ASN A 173 -5.77 10.25 0.89
CA ASN A 173 -7.07 9.65 0.68
C ASN A 173 -7.85 9.53 2.01
N GLY A 174 -9.17 9.64 1.94
CA GLY A 174 -10.06 9.56 3.10
C GLY A 174 -10.46 10.92 3.68
N ARG A 175 -10.70 10.95 5.00
CA ARG A 175 -11.39 12.06 5.69
C ARG A 175 -10.62 12.65 6.87
N ALA A 176 -9.41 12.18 7.13
CA ALA A 176 -8.60 12.49 8.30
C ALA A 176 -7.94 13.89 8.24
N LEU A 177 -8.73 14.94 7.96
CA LEU A 177 -8.26 16.32 7.78
C LEU A 177 -7.42 16.81 8.97
N ARG A 178 -7.87 16.55 10.20
CA ARG A 178 -7.18 16.99 11.41
C ARG A 178 -5.84 16.28 11.60
N GLN A 179 -5.77 14.99 11.26
CA GLN A 179 -4.51 14.25 11.29
C GLN A 179 -3.53 14.75 10.21
N VAL A 180 -4.00 15.00 8.99
CA VAL A 180 -3.16 15.59 7.93
C VAL A 180 -2.64 16.97 8.35
N THR A 181 -3.50 17.78 8.94
CA THR A 181 -3.12 19.11 9.46
C THR A 181 -2.07 18.99 10.57
N ARG A 182 -2.23 18.01 11.47
CA ARG A 182 -1.25 17.70 12.51
C ARG A 182 0.09 17.28 11.93
N LEU A 183 0.10 16.36 10.95
CA LEU A 183 1.31 15.95 10.24
C LEU A 183 2.02 17.16 9.62
N LEU A 184 1.28 17.96 8.83
CA LEU A 184 1.81 19.16 8.20
C LEU A 184 2.41 20.13 9.22
N ARG A 185 1.72 20.39 10.35
CA ARG A 185 2.24 21.24 11.43
C ARG A 185 3.62 20.77 11.92
N VAL A 186 3.79 19.46 12.14
CA VAL A 186 5.04 18.91 12.67
C VAL A 186 6.18 19.00 11.65
N ILE A 187 5.89 18.73 10.36
CA ILE A 187 6.91 18.68 9.31
C ILE A 187 7.17 20.01 8.61
N TYR A 188 6.33 21.03 8.84
CA TYR A 188 6.37 22.29 8.10
C TYR A 188 7.62 23.11 8.41
N ARG A 189 8.36 23.50 7.37
CA ARG A 189 9.41 24.52 7.40
C ARG A 189 9.27 25.44 6.19
N PRO A 190 9.53 26.76 6.34
CA PRO A 190 9.29 27.73 5.27
C PRO A 190 10.21 27.53 4.05
N HIS A 191 11.40 26.93 4.23
CA HIS A 191 12.34 26.67 3.13
C HIS A 191 12.05 25.39 2.36
N HIS A 192 11.17 24.50 2.83
CA HIS A 192 10.76 23.29 2.12
C HIS A 192 9.62 23.54 1.13
N VAL A 193 9.27 22.53 0.33
CA VAL A 193 8.15 22.57 -0.62
C VAL A 193 7.18 21.43 -0.31
N TYR A 194 5.88 21.70 -0.29
CA TYR A 194 4.85 20.69 -0.03
C TYR A 194 3.86 20.67 -1.19
N LEU A 195 3.85 19.58 -1.96
CA LEU A 195 2.87 19.34 -3.01
C LEU A 195 1.88 18.27 -2.56
N ILE A 196 0.61 18.62 -2.48
CA ILE A 196 -0.45 17.78 -1.96
C ILE A 196 -1.32 17.29 -3.13
N HIS A 197 -1.35 15.98 -3.31
CA HIS A 197 -2.33 15.29 -4.12
C HIS A 197 -3.44 14.74 -3.23
N VAL A 198 -4.68 15.12 -3.52
CA VAL A 198 -5.86 14.51 -2.90
C VAL A 198 -6.56 13.67 -3.95
N ASP A 199 -6.86 12.41 -3.61
CA ASP A 199 -7.57 11.50 -4.51
C ASP A 199 -8.86 12.15 -5.04
N ALA A 200 -9.11 11.98 -6.34
CA ALA A 200 -10.25 12.61 -7.03
C ALA A 200 -11.62 12.25 -6.44
N ARG A 201 -11.71 11.23 -5.58
CA ARG A 201 -12.93 10.80 -4.88
C ARG A 201 -13.16 11.48 -3.53
N GLN A 202 -12.24 12.35 -3.08
CA GLN A 202 -12.22 12.90 -1.72
C GLN A 202 -12.39 14.42 -1.74
N ASP A 203 -13.59 14.89 -2.09
CA ASP A 203 -13.85 16.31 -2.29
C ASP A 203 -13.77 17.14 -1.00
N PHE A 204 -14.27 16.60 0.12
CA PHE A 204 -14.13 17.24 1.44
C PHE A 204 -12.68 17.54 1.79
N LEU A 205 -11.79 16.56 1.65
CA LEU A 205 -10.40 16.71 2.04
C LEU A 205 -9.70 17.72 1.14
N PHE A 206 -9.98 17.66 -0.18
CA PHE A 206 -9.44 18.61 -1.14
C PHE A 206 -9.90 20.04 -0.83
N ARG A 207 -11.21 20.26 -0.71
CA ARG A 207 -11.80 21.58 -0.43
C ARG A 207 -11.33 22.15 0.90
N SER A 208 -11.22 21.32 1.93
CA SER A 208 -10.74 21.74 3.25
C SER A 208 -9.27 22.16 3.23
N LEU A 209 -8.43 21.47 2.44
CA LEU A 209 -6.99 21.75 2.36
C LEU A 209 -6.63 22.91 1.41
N LEU A 210 -7.51 23.29 0.47
CA LEU A 210 -7.28 24.45 -0.42
C LEU A 210 -6.97 25.74 0.35
N GLN A 211 -7.55 25.91 1.54
CA GLN A 211 -7.31 27.07 2.39
C GLN A 211 -5.84 27.21 2.83
N LEU A 212 -5.06 26.12 2.80
CA LEU A 212 -3.63 26.17 3.12
C LEU A 212 -2.82 26.95 2.08
N GLU A 213 -3.21 26.95 0.80
CA GLU A 213 -2.49 27.69 -0.25
C GLU A 213 -2.58 29.21 -0.05
N LEU A 214 -3.65 29.68 0.61
CA LEU A 214 -3.81 31.10 0.94
C LEU A 214 -2.90 31.52 2.09
N LYS A 215 -2.55 30.59 2.99
CA LYS A 215 -1.79 30.87 4.21
C LYS A 215 -0.30 30.55 4.08
N TYR A 216 0.06 29.57 3.26
CA TYR A 216 1.42 29.05 3.16
C TYR A 216 1.88 29.03 1.69
N PRO A 217 2.80 29.94 1.28
CA PRO A 217 3.17 30.10 -0.12
C PRO A 217 3.93 28.89 -0.70
N ASN A 218 4.53 28.07 0.15
CA ASN A 218 5.26 26.85 -0.19
C ASN A 218 4.43 25.57 -0.05
N ILE A 219 3.11 25.68 0.17
CA ILE A 219 2.15 24.57 0.08
C ILE A 219 1.32 24.75 -1.19
N ARG A 220 1.25 23.71 -2.02
CA ARG A 220 0.44 23.66 -3.25
C ARG A 220 -0.37 22.37 -3.30
N LEU A 221 -1.58 22.45 -3.85
CA LEU A 221 -2.45 21.32 -4.13
C LEU A 221 -2.50 21.07 -5.65
N THR A 222 -2.28 19.84 -6.09
CA THR A 222 -2.43 19.51 -7.52
C THR A 222 -3.88 19.63 -7.96
N ARG A 223 -4.11 20.27 -9.10
CA ARG A 223 -5.44 20.34 -9.74
C ARG A 223 -5.75 19.10 -10.57
N GLN A 224 -4.72 18.41 -11.07
CA GLN A 224 -4.84 17.15 -11.79
C GLN A 224 -4.99 16.00 -10.79
N ARG A 225 -6.22 15.82 -10.30
CA ARG A 225 -6.55 14.75 -9.33
C ARG A 225 -6.87 13.46 -10.08
N GLN A 226 -6.21 12.38 -9.68
CA GLN A 226 -6.49 11.03 -10.18
C GLN A 226 -7.06 10.15 -9.07
N SER A 227 -7.77 9.09 -9.44
CA SER A 227 -8.23 8.07 -8.50
C SER A 227 -7.12 7.03 -8.29
N SER A 228 -6.30 7.22 -7.27
CA SER A 228 -5.22 6.32 -6.87
C SER A 228 -5.79 5.14 -6.08
N ILE A 229 -6.43 4.21 -6.79
CA ILE A 229 -6.93 2.97 -6.20
C ILE A 229 -5.78 2.12 -5.66
N TRP A 230 -6.05 1.28 -4.65
CA TRP A 230 -5.04 0.37 -4.10
C TRP A 230 -4.49 -0.53 -5.22
N GLY A 231 -3.16 -0.59 -5.35
CA GLY A 231 -2.47 -1.36 -6.39
C GLY A 231 -2.60 -0.81 -7.82
N GLY A 232 -3.31 0.31 -8.02
CA GLY A 232 -3.54 0.92 -9.33
C GLY A 232 -2.27 1.41 -10.01
N ALA A 233 -2.24 1.29 -11.33
CA ALA A 233 -1.19 1.86 -12.18
C ALA A 233 -1.07 3.39 -11.99
N SER A 234 -2.21 4.05 -11.75
CA SER A 234 -2.31 5.51 -11.59
C SER A 234 -1.49 6.09 -10.44
N LEU A 235 -1.09 5.30 -9.44
CA LEU A 235 -0.23 5.82 -8.36
C LEU A 235 1.13 6.26 -8.88
N LEU A 236 1.71 5.51 -9.84
CA LEU A 236 2.98 5.91 -10.44
C LEU A 236 2.80 7.21 -11.26
N ASP A 237 1.71 7.33 -12.01
CA ASP A 237 1.41 8.54 -12.77
C ASP A 237 1.27 9.77 -11.87
N VAL A 238 0.57 9.62 -10.72
CA VAL A 238 0.46 10.67 -9.72
C VAL A 238 1.82 11.10 -9.19
N LEU A 239 2.71 10.15 -8.87
CA LEU A 239 4.05 10.46 -8.38
C LEU A 239 4.88 11.17 -9.45
N LEU A 240 4.88 10.68 -10.70
CA LEU A 240 5.64 11.27 -11.80
C LEU A 240 5.14 12.68 -12.16
N GLN A 241 3.83 12.89 -12.23
CA GLN A 241 3.24 14.22 -12.47
C GLN A 241 3.51 15.19 -11.32
N SER A 242 3.49 14.70 -10.07
CA SER A 242 3.82 15.52 -8.90
C SER A 242 5.30 15.91 -8.90
N MET A 243 6.19 14.98 -9.27
CA MET A 243 7.62 15.24 -9.42
C MET A 243 7.91 16.27 -10.52
N GLU A 244 7.20 16.20 -11.64
CA GLU A 244 7.28 17.20 -12.73
C GLU A 244 6.85 18.59 -12.23
N GLN A 245 5.68 18.70 -11.58
CA GLN A 245 5.22 19.97 -11.00
C GLN A 245 6.20 20.53 -9.95
N LEU A 246 6.83 19.67 -9.15
CA LEU A 246 7.83 20.14 -8.18
C LEU A 246 9.05 20.79 -8.85
N LEU A 247 9.46 20.32 -10.03
CA LEU A 247 10.55 20.95 -10.78
C LEU A 247 10.17 22.36 -11.27
N GLU A 248 8.90 22.57 -11.60
CA GLU A 248 8.35 23.86 -12.02
C GLU A 248 8.16 24.83 -10.83
N ILE A 249 7.71 24.31 -9.68
CA ILE A 249 7.42 25.11 -8.47
C ILE A 249 8.70 25.70 -7.88
N ASP A 250 9.78 24.92 -7.83
CA ASP A 250 11.01 25.34 -7.15
C ASP A 250 12.25 24.65 -7.72
N SER A 251 13.27 25.46 -8.00
CA SER A 251 14.53 25.01 -8.61
C SER A 251 15.59 24.54 -7.60
N GLN A 252 15.35 24.69 -6.30
CA GLN A 252 16.38 24.61 -5.27
C GLN A 252 16.25 23.39 -4.34
N TRP A 253 15.10 22.71 -4.32
CA TRP A 253 14.96 21.47 -3.54
C TRP A 253 15.90 20.38 -4.06
N GLN A 254 16.47 19.61 -3.14
CA GLN A 254 17.52 18.62 -3.40
C GLN A 254 17.00 17.18 -3.34
N PHE A 255 16.00 16.93 -2.50
CA PHE A 255 15.39 15.61 -2.32
C PHE A 255 13.87 15.70 -2.34
N VAL A 256 13.23 14.65 -2.84
CA VAL A 256 11.79 14.46 -2.75
C VAL A 256 11.45 13.22 -1.94
N PHE A 257 10.46 13.33 -1.04
CA PHE A 257 9.90 12.22 -0.27
C PHE A 257 8.38 12.18 -0.42
N ASN A 258 7.81 10.99 -0.63
CA ASN A 258 6.36 10.82 -0.63
C ASN A 258 5.82 10.46 0.77
N LEU A 259 4.68 11.01 1.19
CA LEU A 259 3.97 10.73 2.46
C LEU A 259 2.47 10.49 2.18
N SER A 260 1.75 9.73 3.01
CA SER A 260 0.27 9.77 3.03
C SER A 260 -0.27 10.41 4.29
N GLU A 261 -1.60 10.49 4.40
CA GLU A 261 -2.31 10.91 5.61
C GLU A 261 -1.99 10.07 6.86
N SER A 262 -1.38 8.91 6.67
CA SER A 262 -1.10 7.92 7.72
C SER A 262 0.38 7.78 8.07
N ASP A 263 1.24 8.61 7.51
CA ASP A 263 2.64 8.73 7.92
C ASP A 263 2.78 9.71 9.11
N PHE A 264 3.76 9.47 9.98
CA PHE A 264 4.11 10.40 11.05
C PHE A 264 5.63 10.38 11.28
N PRO A 265 6.27 11.54 11.58
CA PRO A 265 7.69 11.59 11.86
C PRO A 265 8.06 10.86 13.16
N LEU A 266 9.24 10.24 13.16
CA LEU A 266 9.87 9.61 14.32
C LEU A 266 11.03 10.45 14.86
N ARG A 267 11.59 11.33 14.05
CA ARG A 267 12.72 12.22 14.38
C ARG A 267 12.44 13.62 13.84
N SER A 268 13.18 14.62 14.33
CA SER A 268 13.03 16.00 13.89
C SER A 268 13.37 16.15 12.40
N ILE A 269 12.75 17.12 11.74
CA ILE A 269 13.04 17.43 10.34
C ILE A 269 14.49 17.89 10.17
N GLU A 270 15.01 18.64 11.14
CA GLU A 270 16.40 19.11 11.16
C GLU A 270 17.39 17.94 11.14
N SER A 271 17.08 16.83 11.83
CA SER A 271 17.93 15.64 11.78
C SER A 271 17.87 14.92 10.42
N LEU A 272 16.73 15.00 9.72
CA LEU A 272 16.61 14.50 8.36
C LEU A 272 17.42 15.37 7.40
N GLU A 273 17.30 16.70 7.51
CA GLU A 273 18.10 17.65 6.74
C GLU A 273 19.61 17.39 6.91
N ALA A 274 20.08 17.21 8.14
CA ALA A 274 21.47 16.92 8.44
C ALA A 274 21.98 15.63 7.78
N LEU A 275 21.16 14.58 7.76
CA LEU A 275 21.50 13.32 7.07
C LEU A 275 21.55 13.53 5.55
N LEU A 276 20.57 14.23 4.99
CA LEU A 276 20.48 14.46 3.55
C LEU A 276 21.60 15.38 3.04
N ALA A 277 21.96 16.40 3.81
CA ALA A 277 23.09 17.29 3.53
C ALA A 277 24.41 16.51 3.46
N ALA A 278 24.59 15.50 4.32
CA ALA A 278 25.76 14.61 4.30
C ALA A 278 25.78 13.64 3.11
N ASN A 279 24.64 13.42 2.47
CA ASN A 279 24.45 12.36 1.47
C ASN A 279 23.85 12.89 0.16
N PRO A 280 24.43 13.93 -0.47
CA PRO A 280 23.89 14.53 -1.68
C PRO A 280 23.80 13.50 -2.81
N GLY A 281 22.70 13.55 -3.57
CA GLY A 281 22.51 12.68 -4.73
C GLY A 281 22.16 11.22 -4.42
N ARG A 282 22.08 10.81 -3.15
CA ARG A 282 21.67 9.44 -2.77
C ARG A 282 20.17 9.23 -2.97
N ASN A 283 19.80 8.00 -3.32
CA ASN A 283 18.39 7.60 -3.50
C ASN A 283 18.04 6.51 -2.47
N PHE A 284 17.13 6.85 -1.58
CA PHE A 284 16.70 6.08 -0.42
C PHE A 284 15.52 5.19 -0.79
N LEU A 285 15.81 3.93 -1.09
CA LEU A 285 14.84 2.92 -1.49
C LEU A 285 14.99 1.71 -0.59
N LYS A 286 13.89 0.99 -0.31
CA LYS A 286 13.98 -0.27 0.42
C LYS A 286 13.56 -1.43 -0.46
N SER A 287 14.49 -2.34 -0.74
CA SER A 287 14.19 -3.56 -1.46
C SER A 287 13.59 -4.64 -0.55
N HIS A 288 12.90 -5.59 -1.16
CA HIS A 288 12.26 -6.75 -0.55
C HIS A 288 13.21 -7.67 0.23
N GLY A 289 14.52 -7.65 -0.05
CA GLY A 289 15.56 -8.40 0.68
C GLY A 289 15.42 -9.92 0.65
N ARG A 290 14.71 -10.47 -0.36
CA ARG A 290 14.45 -11.91 -0.53
C ARG A 290 14.95 -12.39 -1.90
N GLN A 291 14.61 -13.62 -2.29
CA GLN A 291 14.88 -14.13 -3.64
C GLN A 291 13.99 -13.41 -4.69
N THR A 292 14.62 -12.78 -5.69
CA THR A 292 13.96 -11.92 -6.69
C THR A 292 12.85 -12.63 -7.48
N ARG A 293 13.03 -13.91 -7.82
CA ARG A 293 12.00 -14.68 -8.54
C ARG A 293 10.71 -14.85 -7.74
N GLN A 294 10.81 -15.04 -6.43
CA GLN A 294 9.63 -15.09 -5.55
C GLN A 294 8.96 -13.72 -5.45
N PHE A 295 9.74 -12.64 -5.44
CA PHE A 295 9.22 -11.27 -5.44
C PHE A 295 8.45 -10.98 -6.73
N ILE A 296 9.05 -11.24 -7.91
CA ILE A 296 8.40 -11.10 -9.23
C ILE A 296 7.03 -11.78 -9.25
N HIS A 297 6.98 -13.03 -8.78
CA HIS A 297 5.74 -13.79 -8.77
C HIS A 297 4.71 -13.23 -7.78
N LYS A 298 5.12 -12.92 -6.53
CA LYS A 298 4.20 -12.42 -5.49
C LYS A 298 3.62 -11.05 -5.82
N GLN A 299 4.40 -10.20 -6.48
CA GLN A 299 3.98 -8.88 -6.95
C GLN A 299 3.17 -8.94 -8.24
N GLY A 300 3.14 -10.09 -8.93
CA GLY A 300 2.50 -10.21 -10.24
C GLY A 300 3.21 -9.43 -11.34
N LEU A 301 4.53 -9.19 -11.22
CA LEU A 301 5.31 -8.52 -12.27
C LEU A 301 5.35 -9.36 -13.57
N ASP A 302 5.21 -10.67 -13.45
CA ASP A 302 5.07 -11.65 -14.53
C ASP A 302 3.64 -11.72 -15.12
N ARG A 303 2.74 -10.83 -14.70
CA ARG A 303 1.37 -10.70 -15.21
C ARG A 303 1.17 -9.34 -15.87
N VAL A 304 0.16 -9.27 -16.72
CA VAL A 304 -0.31 -8.05 -17.37
C VAL A 304 -1.59 -7.60 -16.69
N PHE A 305 -1.59 -6.34 -16.25
CA PHE A 305 -2.75 -5.68 -15.70
C PHE A 305 -3.16 -4.46 -16.53
N HIS A 306 -4.43 -4.09 -16.50
CA HIS A 306 -4.93 -2.85 -17.08
C HIS A 306 -5.91 -2.17 -16.12
N GLN A 307 -5.76 -0.86 -15.94
CA GLN A 307 -6.63 -0.06 -15.09
C GLN A 307 -7.76 0.56 -15.90
N CYS A 308 -9.00 0.15 -15.66
CA CYS A 308 -10.21 0.84 -16.13
C CYS A 308 -11.36 0.63 -15.14
N GLU A 309 -12.37 1.52 -15.15
CA GLU A 309 -13.50 1.49 -14.19
C GLU A 309 -13.09 1.57 -12.71
N ARG A 310 -11.95 2.21 -12.40
CA ARG A 310 -11.38 2.23 -11.04
C ARG A 310 -11.11 0.82 -10.49
N ARG A 311 -10.73 -0.11 -11.37
CA ARG A 311 -10.32 -1.48 -11.04
C ARG A 311 -9.06 -1.87 -11.80
N MET A 312 -8.19 -2.68 -11.19
CA MET A 312 -7.09 -3.37 -11.88
C MET A 312 -7.53 -4.74 -12.36
N TRP A 313 -7.60 -4.90 -13.68
CA TRP A 313 -7.98 -6.14 -14.35
C TRP A 313 -6.73 -6.95 -14.71
N ARG A 314 -6.69 -8.23 -14.37
CA ARG A 314 -5.63 -9.13 -14.85
C ARG A 314 -6.01 -9.63 -16.24
N VAL A 315 -5.12 -9.43 -17.21
CA VAL A 315 -5.37 -9.75 -18.63
C VAL A 315 -4.67 -11.04 -19.05
N GLY A 316 -3.48 -11.31 -18.53
CA GLY A 316 -2.71 -12.51 -18.86
C GLY A 316 -1.32 -12.52 -18.24
N ASP A 317 -0.46 -13.36 -18.79
CA ASP A 317 0.92 -13.56 -18.35
C ASP A 317 1.88 -12.90 -19.34
N ARG A 318 3.05 -12.45 -18.86
CA ARG A 318 4.12 -11.91 -19.69
C ARG A 318 5.49 -12.39 -19.23
N ASN A 319 6.44 -12.39 -20.16
CA ASN A 319 7.85 -12.40 -19.82
C ASN A 319 8.32 -10.97 -19.53
N LEU A 320 9.18 -10.81 -18.52
CA LEU A 320 9.81 -9.53 -18.23
C LEU A 320 10.97 -9.27 -19.21
N PRO A 321 11.25 -8.00 -19.56
CA PRO A 321 12.33 -7.68 -20.48
C PRO A 321 13.68 -8.23 -19.99
N ALA A 322 14.44 -8.83 -20.92
CA ALA A 322 15.82 -9.22 -20.67
C ALA A 322 16.75 -7.99 -20.61
N GLY A 323 18.01 -8.19 -20.20
CA GLY A 323 19.04 -7.15 -20.16
C GLY A 323 19.01 -6.27 -18.91
N ILE A 324 17.89 -6.20 -18.18
CA ILE A 324 17.76 -5.42 -16.95
C ILE A 324 17.66 -6.30 -15.71
N ARG A 325 18.18 -5.79 -14.59
CA ARG A 325 17.96 -6.29 -13.24
C ARG A 325 16.58 -5.88 -12.75
N ILE A 326 15.82 -6.84 -12.21
CA ILE A 326 14.54 -6.56 -11.56
C ILE A 326 14.74 -6.53 -10.06
N ASP A 327 14.17 -5.51 -9.42
CA ASP A 327 14.11 -5.36 -7.97
C ASP A 327 12.86 -4.56 -7.60
N GLY A 328 12.57 -4.47 -6.31
CA GLY A 328 11.51 -3.66 -5.77
C GLY A 328 11.33 -3.88 -4.27
N GLY A 329 10.36 -3.23 -3.68
CA GLY A 329 10.04 -3.35 -2.27
C GLY A 329 9.06 -2.27 -1.86
N SER A 330 9.50 -1.32 -1.04
CA SER A 330 8.62 -0.25 -0.59
C SER A 330 8.41 0.82 -1.67
N ASP A 331 7.17 1.24 -1.85
CA ASP A 331 6.74 2.41 -2.63
C ASP A 331 6.92 3.76 -1.90
N TRP A 332 7.44 3.73 -0.68
CA TRP A 332 7.89 4.91 0.05
C TRP A 332 9.34 5.15 -0.28
N VAL A 333 9.60 6.23 -1.00
CA VAL A 333 10.88 6.52 -1.64
C VAL A 333 11.39 7.90 -1.24
N GLY A 334 12.70 8.03 -1.12
CA GLY A 334 13.41 9.30 -1.07
C GLY A 334 14.31 9.41 -2.29
N LEU A 335 14.06 10.37 -3.18
CA LEU A 335 14.81 10.49 -4.44
C LEU A 335 15.56 11.81 -4.50
N ALA A 336 16.77 11.77 -5.06
CA ALA A 336 17.52 12.98 -5.38
C ALA A 336 16.90 13.70 -6.58
N ARG A 337 17.00 15.04 -6.61
CA ARG A 337 16.50 15.89 -7.70
C ARG A 337 16.98 15.42 -9.08
N SER A 338 18.24 14.99 -9.20
CA SER A 338 18.82 14.54 -10.48
C SER A 338 18.11 13.32 -11.09
N VAL A 339 17.57 12.42 -10.27
CA VAL A 339 16.75 11.29 -10.75
C VAL A 339 15.38 11.78 -11.21
N VAL A 340 14.81 12.74 -10.49
CA VAL A 340 13.54 13.37 -10.86
C VAL A 340 13.64 14.14 -12.18
N GLU A 341 14.71 14.91 -12.37
CA GLU A 341 15.01 15.59 -13.63
C GLU A 341 15.16 14.58 -14.78
N PHE A 342 15.83 13.46 -14.54
CA PHE A 342 15.95 12.41 -15.56
C PHE A 342 14.59 11.78 -15.91
N VAL A 343 13.76 11.44 -14.94
CA VAL A 343 12.50 10.70 -15.19
C VAL A 343 11.41 11.56 -15.84
N THR A 344 11.47 12.88 -15.65
CA THR A 344 10.49 13.86 -16.14
C THR A 344 10.95 14.62 -17.38
N SER A 345 12.27 14.74 -17.64
CA SER A 345 12.77 15.54 -18.77
C SER A 345 12.35 15.02 -20.15
N PRO A 346 12.20 15.92 -21.14
CA PRO A 346 12.06 15.53 -22.55
C PRO A 346 13.23 14.68 -23.04
N THR A 347 14.46 14.99 -22.60
CA THR A 347 15.66 14.22 -22.92
C THR A 347 15.63 12.80 -22.33
N GLY A 348 15.17 12.65 -21.08
CA GLY A 348 14.97 11.34 -20.47
C GLY A 348 13.89 10.53 -21.19
N SER A 349 12.88 11.20 -21.74
CA SER A 349 11.80 10.54 -22.50
C SER A 349 12.29 9.85 -23.79
N ASN A 350 13.45 10.24 -24.31
CA ASN A 350 14.11 9.56 -25.44
C ASN A 350 15.03 8.40 -25.02
N ASP A 351 15.36 8.27 -23.73
CA ASP A 351 16.19 7.16 -23.24
C ASP A 351 15.44 5.81 -23.38
N PRO A 352 16.04 4.81 -24.06
CA PRO A 352 15.36 3.54 -24.31
C PRO A 352 15.00 2.75 -23.04
N LEU A 353 15.81 2.84 -21.97
CA LEU A 353 15.49 2.21 -20.70
C LEU A 353 14.26 2.89 -20.08
N LEU A 354 14.27 4.21 -19.91
CA LEU A 354 13.16 4.91 -19.28
C LEU A 354 11.86 4.75 -20.05
N ARG A 355 11.88 4.91 -21.38
CA ARG A 355 10.70 4.74 -22.23
C ARG A 355 10.14 3.32 -22.11
N GLY A 356 11.01 2.31 -22.19
CA GLY A 356 10.61 0.92 -22.06
C GLY A 356 10.07 0.56 -20.67
N LEU A 357 10.62 1.17 -19.61
CA LEU A 357 10.07 1.03 -18.26
C LEU A 357 8.70 1.69 -18.13
N LYS A 358 8.49 2.89 -18.69
CA LYS A 358 7.16 3.54 -18.71
C LYS A 358 6.13 2.65 -19.42
N GLU A 359 6.49 2.03 -20.55
CA GLU A 359 5.64 1.05 -21.27
C GLU A 359 5.35 -0.20 -20.42
N LEU A 360 6.37 -0.78 -19.77
CA LEU A 360 6.23 -1.96 -18.90
C LEU A 360 5.31 -1.68 -17.71
N TYR A 361 5.52 -0.55 -17.03
CA TYR A 361 4.88 -0.21 -15.77
C TYR A 361 3.45 0.34 -15.94
N ARG A 362 3.10 0.83 -17.13
CA ARG A 362 1.69 1.12 -17.50
C ARG A 362 0.76 -0.07 -17.31
N TYR A 363 1.27 -1.29 -17.51
CA TYR A 363 0.51 -2.52 -17.42
C TYR A 363 0.89 -3.38 -16.20
N THR A 364 1.37 -2.75 -15.13
CA THR A 364 1.91 -3.42 -13.93
C THR A 364 1.06 -3.10 -12.71
N LEU A 365 0.80 -4.13 -11.89
CA LEU A 365 0.21 -3.98 -10.55
C LEU A 365 1.24 -3.40 -9.58
N LEU A 366 0.82 -2.50 -8.68
CA LEU A 366 1.70 -1.89 -7.66
C LEU A 366 2.99 -1.31 -8.29
N PRO A 367 2.88 -0.47 -9.36
CA PRO A 367 4.04 -0.09 -10.14
C PRO A 367 5.11 0.68 -9.33
N ALA A 368 4.68 1.53 -8.40
CA ALA A 368 5.56 2.31 -7.55
C ALA A 368 6.45 1.46 -6.62
N GLU A 369 6.06 0.22 -6.33
CA GLU A 369 6.85 -0.70 -5.49
C GLU A 369 8.09 -1.26 -6.23
N SER A 370 8.27 -1.01 -7.52
CA SER A 370 9.48 -1.46 -8.24
C SER A 370 9.99 -0.53 -9.33
N PHE A 371 9.18 0.38 -9.86
CA PHE A 371 9.59 1.27 -10.96
C PHE A 371 10.88 2.04 -10.65
N PHE A 372 10.94 2.73 -9.51
CA PHE A 372 12.11 3.53 -9.14
C PHE A 372 13.34 2.67 -8.84
N HIS A 373 13.14 1.49 -8.23
CA HIS A 373 14.22 0.52 -7.98
C HIS A 373 14.82 0.06 -9.30
N VAL A 374 14.01 -0.43 -10.23
CA VAL A 374 14.47 -0.90 -11.54
C VAL A 374 15.12 0.23 -12.33
N LEU A 375 14.54 1.44 -12.33
CA LEU A 375 15.11 2.60 -13.00
C LEU A 375 16.52 2.92 -12.49
N ILE A 376 16.68 3.09 -11.17
CA ILE A 376 17.96 3.48 -10.57
C ILE A 376 18.99 2.37 -10.77
N LEU A 377 18.62 1.12 -10.51
CA LEU A 377 19.53 -0.02 -10.55
C LEU A 377 20.04 -0.38 -11.95
N ASN A 378 19.42 0.14 -13.02
CA ASN A 378 19.80 -0.12 -14.41
C ASN A 378 20.23 1.14 -15.18
N SER A 379 20.26 2.30 -14.52
CA SER A 379 20.67 3.57 -15.13
C SER A 379 22.03 4.02 -14.62
N LYS A 380 22.49 5.17 -15.11
CA LYS A 380 23.69 5.87 -14.61
C LYS A 380 23.65 6.20 -13.11
N PHE A 381 22.48 6.08 -12.48
CA PHE A 381 22.28 6.38 -11.05
C PHE A 381 22.51 5.18 -10.14
N CYS A 382 22.89 4.00 -10.64
CA CYS A 382 22.91 2.79 -9.82
C CYS A 382 23.84 2.87 -8.60
N GLU A 383 24.97 3.59 -8.68
CA GLU A 383 25.88 3.80 -7.55
C GLU A 383 25.28 4.71 -6.44
N SER A 384 24.16 5.39 -6.71
CA SER A 384 23.46 6.25 -5.74
C SER A 384 22.43 5.51 -4.88
N TYR A 385 22.15 4.24 -5.18
CA TYR A 385 21.14 3.43 -4.49
C TYR A 385 21.54 3.14 -3.04
N ALA A 386 20.73 3.58 -2.08
CA ALA A 386 20.85 3.24 -0.67
C ALA A 386 19.67 2.34 -0.25
N ASP A 387 19.95 1.13 0.26
CA ASP A 387 18.94 0.12 0.67
C ASP A 387 18.28 0.43 2.03
N ASN A 388 17.89 1.69 2.21
CA ASN A 388 17.12 2.18 3.33
C ASN A 388 16.24 3.32 2.83
N ASN A 389 14.92 3.17 2.92
CA ASN A 389 13.98 4.22 2.55
C ASN A 389 13.67 5.20 3.70
N LEU A 390 14.37 5.07 4.84
CA LEU A 390 14.20 5.90 6.02
C LEU A 390 12.81 5.75 6.69
N ARG A 391 12.13 4.63 6.43
CA ARG A 391 10.78 4.33 6.96
C ARG A 391 10.75 3.12 7.86
N MET A 392 9.90 3.21 8.87
CA MET A 392 9.39 2.05 9.60
C MET A 392 7.98 1.71 9.11
N THR A 393 7.71 0.43 8.88
CA THR A 393 6.36 -0.05 8.51
C THR A 393 6.00 -1.28 9.32
N LEU A 394 4.87 -1.21 10.05
CA LEU A 394 4.44 -2.29 10.94
C LEU A 394 3.73 -3.42 10.16
N TRP A 395 4.49 -4.44 9.78
CA TRP A 395 3.96 -5.61 9.07
C TRP A 395 3.63 -6.75 10.03
N ARG A 396 2.33 -7.09 10.16
CA ARG A 396 1.86 -8.33 10.79
C ARG A 396 1.11 -9.18 9.76
N ARG A 397 1.82 -10.09 9.07
CA ARG A 397 1.26 -10.80 7.90
C ARG A 397 0.00 -11.62 8.21
N SER A 398 -0.09 -12.21 9.40
CA SER A 398 -1.26 -12.99 9.84
C SER A 398 -2.56 -12.17 9.91
N GLN A 399 -2.47 -10.85 10.09
CA GLN A 399 -3.62 -9.94 10.19
C GLN A 399 -3.74 -9.02 8.97
N GLY A 400 -2.61 -8.61 8.38
CA GLY A 400 -2.58 -7.65 7.27
C GLY A 400 -2.72 -8.26 5.88
N CYS A 401 -2.62 -9.59 5.71
CA CYS A 401 -2.66 -10.28 4.41
C CYS A 401 -3.94 -11.10 4.22
N LEU A 402 -5.11 -10.45 4.35
CA LEU A 402 -6.44 -11.11 4.27
C LEU A 402 -7.09 -11.04 2.89
N CYS A 403 -6.35 -10.58 1.87
CA CYS A 403 -6.84 -10.40 0.51
C CYS A 403 -8.12 -9.52 0.41
N GLN A 404 -8.20 -8.50 1.26
CA GLN A 404 -9.33 -7.57 1.38
C GLN A 404 -9.64 -6.77 0.09
N HIS A 405 -8.64 -6.61 -0.79
CA HIS A 405 -8.71 -5.75 -1.98
C HIS A 405 -9.22 -6.44 -3.26
N ARG A 406 -9.74 -7.68 -3.21
CA ARG A 406 -10.22 -8.42 -4.42
C ARG A 406 -11.30 -7.69 -5.22
N HIS A 407 -12.05 -6.80 -4.56
CA HIS A 407 -13.09 -6.00 -5.19
C HIS A 407 -12.53 -4.78 -5.96
N VAL A 408 -11.25 -4.45 -5.80
CA VAL A 408 -10.54 -3.37 -6.52
C VAL A 408 -9.49 -3.91 -7.48
N VAL A 409 -8.92 -5.09 -7.20
CA VAL A 409 -7.86 -5.68 -8.02
C VAL A 409 -8.08 -7.19 -8.25
N ASP A 410 -7.64 -7.70 -9.39
CA ASP A 410 -7.57 -9.15 -9.67
C ASP A 410 -6.31 -9.79 -9.05
N TRP A 411 -6.01 -9.46 -7.78
CA TRP A 411 -4.85 -9.97 -7.04
C TRP A 411 -5.08 -9.97 -5.53
N CYS A 412 -4.18 -10.62 -4.78
CA CYS A 412 -4.19 -10.56 -3.31
C CYS A 412 -3.07 -9.66 -2.81
N GLY A 413 -3.43 -8.69 -1.99
CA GLY A 413 -2.52 -7.75 -1.34
C GLY A 413 -2.40 -7.95 0.16
N CYS A 414 -1.40 -7.28 0.72
CA CYS A 414 -1.27 -7.06 2.15
C CYS A 414 -1.32 -5.55 2.43
N SER A 415 -1.61 -5.18 3.67
CA SER A 415 -1.47 -3.80 4.15
C SER A 415 -0.88 -3.80 5.55
N PRO A 416 -0.07 -2.78 5.91
CA PRO A 416 0.49 -2.67 7.26
C PRO A 416 -0.59 -2.36 8.29
N MET A 417 -0.25 -2.63 9.55
CA MET A 417 -1.08 -2.36 10.71
C MET A 417 -0.99 -0.89 11.10
N VAL A 418 -2.00 -0.43 11.84
CA VAL A 418 -1.93 0.83 12.58
C VAL A 418 -1.11 0.62 13.85
N PHE A 419 -0.15 1.51 14.10
CA PHE A 419 0.58 1.55 15.36
C PHE A 419 -0.35 1.92 16.50
N ARG A 420 -0.24 1.20 17.61
CA ARG A 420 -0.97 1.48 18.85
C ARG A 420 -0.01 1.78 19.97
N THR A 421 -0.49 2.36 21.06
CA THR A 421 0.30 2.67 22.25
C THR A 421 1.01 1.42 22.81
N THR A 422 0.44 0.23 22.60
CA THR A 422 1.06 -1.07 22.94
C THR A 422 2.33 -1.38 22.14
N ASP A 423 2.51 -0.77 20.97
CA ASP A 423 3.66 -0.97 20.09
C ASP A 423 4.84 -0.04 20.43
N TRP A 424 4.70 0.82 21.46
CA TRP A 424 5.68 1.84 21.83
C TRP A 424 7.10 1.28 22.04
N THR A 425 7.22 0.16 22.75
CA THR A 425 8.51 -0.49 23.03
C THR A 425 9.17 -1.00 21.75
N HIS A 426 8.39 -1.56 20.83
CA HIS A 426 8.90 -1.99 19.53
C HIS A 426 9.35 -0.81 18.67
N LEU A 427 8.52 0.24 18.61
CA LEU A 427 8.80 1.46 17.85
C LEU A 427 10.10 2.12 18.34
N THR A 428 10.24 2.35 19.64
CA THR A 428 11.44 2.96 20.23
C THR A 428 12.69 2.08 20.07
N SER A 429 12.55 0.75 20.15
CA SER A 429 13.66 -0.18 19.89
C SER A 429 14.19 -0.08 18.47
N VAL A 430 13.29 0.05 17.47
CA VAL A 430 13.68 0.22 16.07
C VAL A 430 14.33 1.59 15.85
N MET A 431 13.76 2.65 16.44
CA MET A 431 14.36 3.99 16.37
C MET A 431 15.79 4.02 16.91
N ALA A 432 16.09 3.27 17.97
CA ALA A 432 17.43 3.21 18.55
C ALA A 432 18.45 2.43 17.69
N LYS A 433 18.00 1.42 16.93
CA LYS A 433 18.86 0.50 16.17
C LYS A 433 18.99 0.84 14.69
N SER A 434 18.15 1.73 14.17
CA SER A 434 18.03 1.96 12.73
C SER A 434 17.81 3.43 12.40
N THR A 435 18.37 3.84 11.27
CA THR A 435 18.20 5.17 10.71
C THR A 435 16.84 5.27 10.03
N VAL A 436 15.82 5.67 10.78
CA VAL A 436 14.43 5.87 10.33
C VAL A 436 13.92 7.24 10.78
N PHE A 437 13.17 7.91 9.91
CA PHE A 437 12.66 9.27 10.15
C PHE A 437 11.15 9.37 10.11
N PHE A 438 10.47 8.44 9.45
CA PHE A 438 9.01 8.35 9.46
C PHE A 438 8.55 6.92 9.72
N ALA A 439 7.33 6.77 10.22
CA ALA A 439 6.65 5.50 10.38
C ALA A 439 5.26 5.53 9.75
N ARG A 440 4.75 4.34 9.45
CA ARG A 440 3.35 4.14 9.05
C ARG A 440 2.82 2.74 9.45
N LYS A 441 1.53 2.58 9.73
CA LYS A 441 0.46 3.60 9.62
C LYS A 441 0.06 4.15 10.99
N PHE A 442 -0.41 5.39 11.01
CA PHE A 442 -1.11 6.00 12.13
C PHE A 442 -2.54 6.37 11.71
N GLU A 443 -3.51 6.11 12.56
CA GLU A 443 -4.92 6.50 12.36
C GLU A 443 -5.45 7.00 13.72
N ALA A 444 -5.72 8.30 13.84
CA ALA A 444 -6.16 8.94 15.08
C ALA A 444 -7.51 8.40 15.57
N ALA A 445 -8.34 7.92 14.65
CA ALA A 445 -9.60 7.25 14.96
C ALA A 445 -9.43 5.82 15.54
N ILE A 446 -8.20 5.34 15.69
CA ILE A 446 -7.85 4.04 16.28
C ILE A 446 -6.97 4.22 17.53
N ASP A 447 -5.88 5.00 17.42
CA ASP A 447 -4.98 5.29 18.55
C ASP A 447 -4.27 6.63 18.29
N GLN A 448 -4.81 7.71 18.87
CA GLN A 448 -4.22 9.04 18.87
C GLN A 448 -3.16 9.18 19.96
N SER A 449 -3.28 8.45 21.07
CA SER A 449 -2.35 8.52 22.20
C SER A 449 -0.90 8.22 21.79
N ILE A 450 -0.65 7.27 20.89
CA ILE A 450 0.71 7.02 20.39
C ILE A 450 1.29 8.22 19.64
N MET A 451 0.46 8.96 18.89
CA MET A 451 0.91 10.18 18.20
C MET A 451 1.19 11.32 19.19
N ASN A 452 0.41 11.42 20.27
CA ASN A 452 0.69 12.37 21.37
C ASN A 452 2.08 12.09 21.97
N ARG A 453 2.39 10.83 22.28
CA ARG A 453 3.70 10.42 22.81
C ARG A 453 4.85 10.68 21.82
N LEU A 454 4.64 10.42 20.54
CA LEU A 454 5.64 10.73 19.50
C LEU A 454 5.92 12.23 19.42
N GLU A 455 4.87 13.05 19.46
CA GLU A 455 5.02 14.50 19.40
C GLU A 455 5.73 15.06 20.63
N GLU A 456 5.42 14.59 21.84
CA GLU A 456 6.15 14.93 23.07
C GLU A 456 7.65 14.59 22.96
N GLN A 457 7.97 13.44 22.38
CA GLN A 457 9.35 13.02 22.16
C GLN A 457 10.06 13.91 21.11
N LEU A 458 9.35 14.35 20.07
CA LEU A 458 9.89 15.23 19.03
C LEU A 458 10.15 16.65 19.52
N THR A 459 9.27 17.18 20.37
CA THR A 459 9.38 18.54 20.91
C THR A 459 10.17 18.61 22.21
N ASN A 460 10.48 17.46 22.81
CA ASN A 460 11.08 17.35 24.15
C ASN A 460 10.29 18.16 25.20
N SER A 461 8.96 18.16 25.08
CA SER A 461 8.05 18.92 25.93
C SER A 461 6.77 18.14 26.17
N SER A 462 6.21 18.21 27.39
CA SER A 462 4.87 17.68 27.64
C SER A 462 3.82 18.51 26.89
N LEU A 463 2.80 17.84 26.34
CA LEU A 463 1.70 18.52 25.68
C LEU A 463 0.56 18.71 26.68
N SER A 464 0.03 19.93 26.76
CA SER A 464 -1.17 20.22 27.55
C SER A 464 -1.95 21.34 26.89
N TYR A 465 -3.07 21.00 26.26
CA TYR A 465 -4.01 21.95 25.68
C TYR A 465 -5.40 21.32 25.55
N PRO A 466 -6.48 22.14 25.51
CA PRO A 466 -7.83 21.63 25.34
C PRO A 466 -7.96 20.77 24.09
N GLY A 467 -8.52 19.57 24.25
CA GLY A 467 -8.76 18.64 23.15
C GLY A 467 -7.54 17.80 22.71
N LEU A 468 -6.43 17.80 23.45
CA LEU A 468 -5.28 16.92 23.18
C LEU A 468 -5.66 15.43 23.02
N ASP A 469 -6.56 14.96 23.87
CA ASP A 469 -7.05 13.58 23.86
C ASP A 469 -8.33 13.41 23.04
N SER A 470 -8.76 14.44 22.32
CA SER A 470 -9.96 14.44 21.49
C SER A 470 -9.60 14.38 20.01
N TYR A 471 -10.41 13.67 19.22
CA TYR A 471 -10.27 13.62 17.77
C TYR A 471 -11.62 13.73 17.09
N TRP A 472 -11.66 14.37 15.93
CA TRP A 472 -12.85 14.61 15.14
C TRP A 472 -12.57 14.29 13.68
N GLU A 473 -13.40 13.46 13.08
CA GLU A 473 -13.26 13.00 11.69
C GLU A 473 -14.57 13.14 10.95
N SER A 474 -14.55 13.82 9.79
CA SER A 474 -15.77 14.03 9.01
C SER A 474 -16.24 12.71 8.38
N ALA A 475 -17.47 12.31 8.70
CA ALA A 475 -18.15 11.19 8.05
C ALA A 475 -18.97 11.64 6.83
N TYR A 476 -19.48 12.87 6.83
CA TYR A 476 -20.27 13.47 5.74
C TYR A 476 -20.14 14.99 5.72
N HIS A 477 -20.25 15.57 4.53
CA HIS A 477 -20.48 17.00 4.34
C HIS A 477 -21.38 17.22 3.12
N MET A 478 -22.36 18.13 3.22
CA MET A 478 -23.35 18.41 2.16
C MET A 478 -22.80 18.88 0.81
N ALA A 479 -21.62 19.49 0.78
CA ALA A 479 -20.99 19.99 -0.45
C ALA A 479 -20.04 18.95 -1.06
N ASP A 480 -20.06 17.71 -0.58
CA ASP A 480 -19.34 16.61 -1.22
C ASP A 480 -20.09 16.16 -2.47
N LEU A 481 -19.39 16.13 -3.60
CA LEU A 481 -19.91 15.56 -4.85
C LEU A 481 -19.55 14.07 -4.95
N THR A 482 -18.42 13.70 -4.35
CA THR A 482 -17.93 12.32 -4.23
C THR A 482 -17.41 12.02 -2.81
N PRO A 483 -17.63 10.79 -2.30
CA PRO A 483 -18.41 9.70 -2.88
C PRO A 483 -19.92 9.99 -2.91
N LYS A 484 -20.71 9.11 -3.56
CA LYS A 484 -22.17 9.25 -3.60
C LYS A 484 -22.75 9.30 -2.19
N THR A 485 -23.76 10.14 -2.01
CA THR A 485 -24.46 10.34 -0.74
C THR A 485 -25.01 9.04 -0.17
N ASN A 486 -24.75 8.79 1.12
CA ASN A 486 -25.38 7.71 1.86
C ASN A 486 -26.75 8.17 2.37
N HIS A 487 -27.81 7.86 1.61
CA HIS A 487 -29.17 8.27 1.94
C HIS A 487 -29.68 7.68 3.26
N ALA A 488 -29.26 6.47 3.63
CA ALA A 488 -29.65 5.86 4.91
C ALA A 488 -29.06 6.65 6.09
N LEU A 489 -27.77 7.04 5.99
CA LEU A 489 -27.13 7.89 6.98
C LEU A 489 -27.89 9.22 7.13
N LEU A 490 -28.20 9.91 6.03
CA LEU A 490 -28.92 11.18 6.10
C LEU A 490 -30.33 11.06 6.68
N ALA A 491 -31.07 10.00 6.31
CA ALA A 491 -32.41 9.77 6.84
C ALA A 491 -32.38 9.56 8.35
N VAL A 492 -31.44 8.73 8.84
CA VAL A 492 -31.25 8.51 10.29
C VAL A 492 -30.80 9.78 10.98
N SER A 493 -29.82 10.51 10.43
CA SER A 493 -29.34 11.75 11.03
C SER A 493 -30.42 12.82 11.10
N LEU A 494 -31.29 12.95 10.09
CA LEU A 494 -32.42 13.87 10.12
C LEU A 494 -33.46 13.46 11.17
N SER A 495 -33.73 12.16 11.33
CA SER A 495 -34.59 11.66 12.40
C SER A 495 -34.04 11.98 13.79
N LEU A 496 -32.72 11.79 13.98
CA LEU A 496 -32.02 12.12 15.22
C LEU A 496 -32.02 13.62 15.51
N ALA A 497 -31.82 14.46 14.48
CA ALA A 497 -31.94 15.91 14.61
C ALA A 497 -33.35 16.33 15.06
N LYS A 498 -34.41 15.73 14.49
CA LYS A 498 -35.80 15.97 14.90
C LYS A 498 -36.03 15.58 16.35
N HIS A 499 -35.48 14.45 16.76
CA HIS A 499 -35.56 14.01 18.15
C HIS A 499 -34.81 14.96 19.10
N ALA A 500 -33.62 15.43 18.73
CA ALA A 500 -32.85 16.38 19.51
C ALA A 500 -33.60 17.70 19.74
N ILE A 501 -34.24 18.26 18.69
CA ILE A 501 -35.11 19.43 18.85
C ILE A 501 -36.32 19.10 19.72
N SER A 502 -36.95 17.93 19.56
CA SER A 502 -38.07 17.54 20.41
C SER A 502 -37.68 17.52 21.89
N LEU A 503 -36.51 16.98 22.24
CA LEU A 503 -35.97 17.00 23.60
C LEU A 503 -35.71 18.42 24.10
N LEU A 504 -35.19 19.31 23.25
CA LEU A 504 -34.97 20.72 23.59
C LEU A 504 -36.29 21.44 23.92
N LEU A 505 -37.36 21.10 23.20
CA LEU A 505 -38.67 21.72 23.33
C LEU A 505 -39.56 21.07 24.40
N GLN A 506 -39.21 19.91 24.95
CA GLN A 506 -40.05 19.17 25.92
C GLN A 506 -40.43 19.96 27.17
N ASN A 507 -39.64 20.98 27.55
CA ASN A 507 -39.92 21.86 28.69
C ASN A 507 -40.31 23.30 28.28
N SER A 508 -40.54 23.56 26.99
CA SER A 508 -40.95 24.88 26.49
C SER A 508 -42.46 25.00 26.46
N VAL A 509 -43.00 26.09 27.01
CA VAL A 509 -44.43 26.45 26.90
C VAL A 509 -44.74 27.10 25.54
N VAL A 510 -43.71 27.51 24.79
CA VAL A 510 -43.84 28.19 23.49
C VAL A 510 -43.66 27.20 22.35
N GLU A 511 -44.64 27.14 21.45
CA GLU A 511 -44.50 26.44 20.17
C GLU A 511 -43.51 27.19 19.27
N CYS A 512 -42.42 26.52 18.89
CA CYS A 512 -41.40 27.05 17.99
C CYS A 512 -41.44 26.34 16.64
N PRO A 513 -42.42 26.64 15.75
CA PRO A 513 -42.61 25.92 14.49
C PRO A 513 -41.42 26.03 13.52
N GLY A 514 -40.62 27.11 13.63
CA GLY A 514 -39.41 27.32 12.84
C GLY A 514 -38.23 26.42 13.22
N LEU A 515 -38.23 25.78 14.39
CA LEU A 515 -37.11 24.92 14.83
C LEU A 515 -37.14 23.51 14.23
N ARG A 516 -37.84 23.29 13.12
CA ARG A 516 -37.88 21.99 12.45
C ARG A 516 -36.59 21.77 11.66
N PRO A 517 -35.85 20.67 11.87
CA PRO A 517 -34.66 20.36 11.09
C PRO A 517 -34.99 20.22 9.60
N SER A 518 -34.32 21.03 8.78
CA SER A 518 -34.56 21.15 7.34
C SER A 518 -33.49 20.42 6.54
N ARG A 519 -32.22 20.49 6.96
CA ARG A 519 -31.08 19.95 6.20
C ARG A 519 -29.90 19.59 7.09
N ILE A 520 -29.27 18.44 6.83
CA ILE A 520 -27.99 18.05 7.46
C ILE A 520 -26.83 18.70 6.71
N ILE A 521 -26.02 19.50 7.40
CA ILE A 521 -24.81 20.15 6.87
C ILE A 521 -23.63 19.18 6.91
N ALA A 522 -23.34 18.63 8.08
CA ALA A 522 -22.17 17.80 8.31
C ALA A 522 -22.42 16.73 9.39
N ILE A 523 -21.67 15.63 9.29
CA ILE A 523 -21.60 14.60 10.32
C ILE A 523 -20.13 14.35 10.64
N THR A 524 -19.78 14.40 11.91
CA THR A 524 -18.40 14.27 12.39
C THR A 524 -18.31 13.26 13.52
N SER A 525 -17.57 12.17 13.32
CA SER A 525 -17.29 11.21 14.38
C SER A 525 -16.36 11.81 15.42
N TYR A 526 -16.74 11.67 16.69
CA TYR A 526 -16.04 12.22 17.84
C TYR A 526 -15.43 11.11 18.69
N PHE A 527 -14.16 11.28 19.03
CA PHE A 527 -13.37 10.37 19.85
C PHE A 527 -12.75 11.14 21.02
N ARG A 528 -12.62 10.48 22.17
CA ARG A 528 -11.86 10.98 23.31
C ARG A 528 -11.16 9.84 24.03
N HIS A 529 -9.87 10.02 24.36
CA HIS A 529 -9.00 8.97 24.92
C HIS A 529 -9.07 7.68 24.09
N ASP A 530 -8.96 7.80 22.77
CA ASP A 530 -9.03 6.69 21.80
C ASP A 530 -10.36 5.90 21.78
N HIS A 531 -11.40 6.43 22.42
CA HIS A 531 -12.73 5.82 22.42
C HIS A 531 -13.71 6.65 21.58
N TYR A 532 -14.47 5.97 20.72
CA TYR A 532 -15.60 6.56 20.00
C TYR A 532 -16.70 6.95 20.99
N LEU A 533 -17.09 8.23 20.99
CA LEU A 533 -18.12 8.77 21.88
C LEU A 533 -19.45 9.04 21.19
N GLY A 534 -19.46 9.12 19.86
CA GLY A 534 -20.65 9.42 19.08
C GLY A 534 -20.33 10.19 17.82
N ASP A 535 -21.36 10.55 17.07
CA ASP A 535 -21.28 11.45 15.93
C ASP A 535 -21.93 12.78 16.30
N LEU A 536 -21.26 13.88 15.93
CA LEU A 536 -21.83 15.22 15.93
C LEU A 536 -22.60 15.41 14.63
N ILE A 537 -23.89 15.70 14.74
CA ILE A 537 -24.78 15.99 13.61
C ILE A 537 -25.00 17.50 13.61
N HIS A 538 -24.49 18.17 12.59
CA HIS A 538 -24.66 19.61 12.35
C HIS A 538 -25.74 19.82 11.28
N PHE A 539 -26.77 20.60 11.61
CA PHE A 539 -27.97 20.75 10.79
C PHE A 539 -28.60 22.14 10.89
N GLU A 540 -29.29 22.53 9.82
CA GLU A 540 -30.12 23.74 9.73
C GLU A 540 -31.56 23.42 10.14
N VAL A 541 -32.26 24.43 10.64
CA VAL A 541 -33.71 24.39 10.84
C VAL A 541 -34.43 25.26 9.81
N ASP A 542 -35.76 25.26 9.79
CA ASP A 542 -36.56 26.10 8.90
C ASP A 542 -36.43 27.61 9.24
N GLU A 543 -36.11 27.92 10.51
CA GLU A 543 -35.78 29.28 10.96
C GLU A 543 -34.47 29.75 10.30
N LYS A 544 -34.52 30.94 9.71
CA LYS A 544 -33.42 31.47 8.92
C LYS A 544 -32.20 31.75 9.81
N ASP A 545 -31.02 31.38 9.30
CA ASP A 545 -29.72 31.62 9.95
C ASP A 545 -29.57 30.95 11.33
N VAL A 546 -30.35 29.90 11.60
CA VAL A 546 -30.25 29.08 12.82
C VAL A 546 -29.76 27.68 12.50
N GLU A 547 -28.67 27.29 13.16
CA GLU A 547 -28.03 25.99 13.03
C GLU A 547 -27.84 25.34 14.40
N PHE A 548 -27.90 24.01 14.45
CA PHE A 548 -27.67 23.23 15.65
C PHE A 548 -26.63 22.16 15.40
N GLU A 549 -25.87 21.83 16.44
CA GLU A 549 -25.05 20.62 16.47
C GLU A 549 -25.48 19.77 17.66
N THR A 550 -25.72 18.47 17.42
CA THR A 550 -26.09 17.51 18.47
C THR A 550 -25.15 16.32 18.46
N LEU A 551 -24.72 15.90 19.65
CA LEU A 551 -23.96 14.66 19.82
C LEU A 551 -24.92 13.48 19.97
N VAL A 552 -24.77 12.46 19.13
CA VAL A 552 -25.55 11.24 19.18
C VAL A 552 -24.65 10.02 19.34
N LYS A 553 -25.10 9.04 20.13
CA LYS A 553 -24.38 7.78 20.33
C LYS A 553 -25.34 6.60 20.23
N PRO A 554 -24.99 5.53 19.51
CA PRO A 554 -25.79 4.32 19.50
C PRO A 554 -25.85 3.70 20.91
N LEU A 555 -27.04 3.28 21.33
CA LEU A 555 -27.23 2.53 22.56
C LEU A 555 -27.11 1.03 22.28
N THR A 556 -26.22 0.36 23.00
CA THR A 556 -26.10 -1.11 22.93
C THR A 556 -26.87 -1.71 24.11
N LYS A 557 -27.86 -2.56 23.80
CA LYS A 557 -28.60 -3.33 24.81
C LYS A 557 -28.14 -4.78 24.76
N THR A 558 -27.44 -5.23 25.80
CA THR A 558 -27.03 -6.62 25.97
C THR A 558 -27.68 -7.16 27.24
N THR A 559 -28.44 -8.25 27.12
CA THR A 559 -29.06 -8.95 28.25
C THR A 559 -28.41 -10.31 28.42
N HIS A 560 -27.84 -10.56 29.60
CA HIS A 560 -27.26 -11.85 29.96
C HIS A 560 -28.31 -12.65 30.75
N PHE A 561 -28.64 -13.85 30.27
CA PHE A 561 -29.68 -14.68 30.88
C PHE A 561 -29.13 -15.70 31.91
N MET A 562 -27.83 -16.00 31.91
CA MET A 562 -27.19 -16.92 32.87
C MET A 562 -25.70 -16.61 33.07
N ASP A 563 -25.18 -16.93 34.26
CA ASP A 563 -23.73 -16.94 34.55
C ASP A 563 -23.08 -18.21 33.99
N SER A 564 -22.16 -18.04 33.04
CA SER A 564 -21.35 -19.11 32.44
C SER A 564 -19.89 -18.95 32.85
N PRO A 565 -19.14 -20.04 33.12
CA PRO A 565 -17.70 -19.98 33.44
C PRO A 565 -16.83 -19.45 32.29
N ARG A 566 -17.35 -19.41 31.05
CA ARG A 566 -16.79 -18.63 29.95
C ARG A 566 -17.77 -17.52 29.60
N ILE A 567 -17.36 -16.29 29.85
CA ILE A 567 -18.19 -15.09 29.73
C ILE A 567 -18.00 -14.51 28.32
N LEU A 568 -19.10 -14.27 27.60
CA LEU A 568 -19.09 -13.45 26.40
C LEU A 568 -18.78 -12.01 26.82
N SER A 569 -17.54 -11.56 26.60
CA SER A 569 -17.08 -10.24 27.06
C SER A 569 -17.60 -9.09 26.22
N THR A 570 -17.73 -9.28 24.91
CA THR A 570 -18.23 -8.27 24.00
C THR A 570 -19.04 -8.92 22.89
N LEU A 571 -20.17 -8.32 22.55
CA LEU A 571 -20.96 -8.60 21.35
C LEU A 571 -21.35 -7.27 20.70
N GLN A 572 -21.04 -7.11 19.43
CA GLN A 572 -21.38 -5.94 18.64
C GLN A 572 -21.94 -6.39 17.30
N VAL A 573 -22.94 -5.67 16.80
CA VAL A 573 -23.49 -5.85 15.46
C VAL A 573 -23.33 -4.54 14.70
N GLY A 574 -22.83 -4.61 13.47
CA GLY A 574 -22.66 -3.44 12.62
C GLY A 574 -22.37 -3.84 11.19
N SER A 575 -21.78 -2.95 10.40
CA SER A 575 -21.30 -3.25 9.04
C SER A 575 -19.92 -2.63 8.82
N ASP A 576 -19.33 -2.91 7.66
CA ASP A 576 -17.98 -2.46 7.30
C ASP A 576 -16.92 -2.87 8.33
N TYR A 577 -16.98 -4.13 8.75
CA TYR A 577 -15.97 -4.71 9.62
C TYR A 577 -14.61 -4.73 8.92
N ASP A 578 -13.62 -4.11 9.57
CA ASP A 578 -12.22 -4.17 9.19
C ASP A 578 -11.55 -5.33 9.94
N PRO A 579 -11.29 -6.47 9.28
CA PRO A 579 -10.71 -7.63 9.96
C PRO A 579 -9.22 -7.45 10.28
N LYS A 580 -8.53 -6.48 9.66
CA LYS A 580 -7.14 -6.16 9.95
C LYS A 580 -7.05 -5.43 11.28
N GLU A 581 -7.85 -4.38 11.46
CA GLU A 581 -7.85 -3.57 12.68
C GLU A 581 -8.85 -4.05 13.75
N GLN A 582 -9.69 -5.02 13.41
CA GLN A 582 -10.71 -5.62 14.26
C GLN A 582 -11.72 -4.60 14.80
N VAL A 583 -12.17 -3.68 13.93
CA VAL A 583 -13.12 -2.60 14.27
C VAL A 583 -14.24 -2.49 13.24
N LEU A 584 -15.40 -1.99 13.66
CA LEU A 584 -16.47 -1.56 12.75
C LEU A 584 -16.15 -0.16 12.21
N ARG A 585 -16.04 -0.01 10.90
CA ARG A 585 -15.83 1.30 10.28
C ARG A 585 -17.13 2.11 10.18
N ASN A 586 -18.29 1.45 10.11
CA ASN A 586 -19.59 2.09 10.29
C ASN A 586 -19.92 2.25 11.78
N ARG A 587 -19.46 3.36 12.38
CA ARG A 587 -19.48 3.59 13.83
C ARG A 587 -20.84 3.99 14.38
N LEU A 588 -21.62 4.78 13.63
CA LEU A 588 -23.01 5.10 14.00
C LEU A 588 -23.94 3.90 13.88
N GLY A 589 -23.51 2.84 13.17
CA GLY A 589 -24.26 1.60 13.03
C GLY A 589 -25.46 1.72 12.10
N VAL A 590 -25.50 2.71 11.22
CA VAL A 590 -26.62 2.89 10.28
C VAL A 590 -26.61 1.78 9.24
N LEU A 591 -27.66 0.97 9.20
CA LEU A 591 -27.84 -0.10 8.24
C LEU A 591 -28.88 0.28 7.18
N SER A 592 -28.68 -0.19 5.95
CA SER A 592 -29.57 -0.04 4.81
C SER A 592 -29.83 -1.41 4.17
N SER A 593 -30.74 -1.45 3.19
CA SER A 593 -31.02 -2.68 2.42
C SER A 593 -29.84 -3.29 1.70
N SER A 594 -28.83 -2.46 1.42
CA SER A 594 -27.58 -2.89 0.79
C SER A 594 -26.48 -3.25 1.79
N SER A 595 -26.69 -3.01 3.08
CA SER A 595 -25.69 -3.26 4.11
C SER A 595 -25.51 -4.75 4.36
N LYS A 596 -24.27 -5.15 4.65
CA LYS A 596 -23.91 -6.51 5.03
C LYS A 596 -23.60 -6.54 6.52
N PRO A 597 -24.55 -6.92 7.38
CA PRO A 597 -24.32 -6.90 8.81
C PRO A 597 -23.32 -7.98 9.22
N ALA A 598 -22.48 -7.63 10.18
CA ALA A 598 -21.48 -8.49 10.80
C ALA A 598 -21.66 -8.46 12.31
N ALA A 599 -21.59 -9.63 12.94
CA ALA A 599 -21.49 -9.76 14.38
C ALA A 599 -20.03 -9.96 14.77
N ILE A 600 -19.56 -9.19 15.74
CA ILE A 600 -18.21 -9.26 16.31
C ILE A 600 -18.37 -9.63 17.77
N PHE A 601 -17.59 -10.62 18.20
CA PHE A 601 -17.65 -11.06 19.57
C PHE A 601 -16.32 -11.55 20.10
N LYS A 602 -16.16 -11.44 21.42
CA LYS A 602 -14.99 -11.89 22.15
C LYS A 602 -15.44 -12.62 23.40
N TRP A 603 -14.85 -13.78 23.63
CA TRP A 603 -15.05 -14.58 24.83
C TRP A 603 -13.93 -14.27 25.83
N THR A 604 -14.22 -14.39 27.12
CA THR A 604 -13.25 -14.35 28.22
C THR A 604 -13.38 -15.63 29.03
N GLY A 605 -12.27 -16.26 29.40
CA GLY A 605 -12.31 -17.44 30.28
C GLY A 605 -10.92 -17.90 30.73
N HIS A 606 -10.82 -18.30 31.99
CA HIS A 606 -9.72 -19.08 32.55
C HIS A 606 -9.80 -20.49 31.99
N VAL A 607 -8.83 -20.89 31.15
CA VAL A 607 -8.74 -22.27 30.67
C VAL A 607 -7.90 -23.06 31.66
N ASN A 608 -8.54 -23.72 32.63
CA ASN A 608 -7.93 -24.93 33.19
C ASN A 608 -8.00 -25.98 32.08
N SER A 609 -6.81 -26.40 31.62
CA SER A 609 -6.62 -27.31 30.52
C SER A 609 -7.18 -28.70 30.87
N THR A 610 -8.41 -28.97 30.47
CA THR A 610 -8.96 -30.28 30.12
C THR A 610 -10.48 -30.16 30.06
N THR A 611 -11.06 -29.85 28.91
CA THR A 611 -12.36 -30.38 28.41
C THR A 611 -12.93 -29.55 27.24
N SER A 612 -13.37 -30.29 26.23
CA SER A 612 -14.28 -30.01 25.09
C SER A 612 -14.38 -28.59 24.50
N SER A 613 -14.18 -28.51 23.18
CA SER A 613 -14.71 -27.43 22.35
C SER A 613 -16.23 -27.34 22.53
N GLN A 614 -16.72 -26.27 23.14
CA GLN A 614 -18.14 -26.01 23.28
C GLN A 614 -18.63 -25.18 22.10
N LEU A 615 -19.73 -25.63 21.50
CA LEU A 615 -20.40 -25.04 20.36
C LEU A 615 -21.31 -23.91 20.86
N ALA A 616 -21.13 -22.69 20.35
CA ALA A 616 -22.05 -21.58 20.55
C ALA A 616 -22.95 -21.43 19.31
N HIS A 617 -24.21 -21.04 19.52
CA HIS A 617 -25.15 -20.76 18.45
C HIS A 617 -25.43 -19.26 18.39
N LEU A 618 -25.14 -18.63 17.26
CA LEU A 618 -25.53 -17.25 16.98
C LEU A 618 -26.82 -17.26 16.16
N VAL A 619 -27.91 -16.79 16.77
CA VAL A 619 -29.25 -16.76 16.15
C VAL A 619 -29.61 -15.31 15.80
N TRP A 620 -30.03 -15.09 14.55
CA TRP A 620 -30.48 -13.79 14.05
C TRP A 620 -32.00 -13.79 13.93
N PHE A 621 -32.63 -12.84 14.62
CA PHE A 621 -34.07 -12.58 14.57
C PHE A 621 -34.34 -11.32 13.76
N ASP A 622 -35.48 -11.30 13.07
CA ASP A 622 -36.01 -10.09 12.45
C ASP A 622 -36.89 -9.28 13.40
N PRO A 623 -37.33 -8.06 13.04
CA PRO A 623 -38.21 -7.25 13.89
C PRO A 623 -39.59 -7.86 14.18
N SER A 624 -39.96 -8.96 13.53
CA SER A 624 -41.20 -9.72 13.76
C SER A 624 -40.90 -11.06 14.45
N ASP A 625 -39.77 -11.17 15.14
CA ASP A 625 -39.30 -12.33 15.90
C ASP A 625 -39.09 -13.63 15.09
N HIS A 626 -38.96 -13.54 13.76
CA HIS A 626 -38.64 -14.71 12.93
C HIS A 626 -37.13 -14.99 12.91
N VAL A 627 -36.76 -16.25 13.12
CA VAL A 627 -35.38 -16.73 12.93
C VAL A 627 -35.03 -16.71 11.46
N ARG A 628 -33.92 -16.04 11.12
CA ARG A 628 -33.49 -15.89 9.72
C ARG A 628 -32.11 -16.45 9.44
N ALA A 629 -31.28 -16.60 10.46
CA ALA A 629 -30.04 -17.33 10.36
C ALA A 629 -29.66 -17.93 11.71
N VAL A 630 -29.06 -19.12 11.66
CA VAL A 630 -28.41 -19.77 12.79
C VAL A 630 -27.00 -20.14 12.36
N HIS A 631 -26.01 -19.70 13.14
CA HIS A 631 -24.61 -20.03 12.90
C HIS A 631 -24.03 -20.79 14.08
N HIS A 632 -23.25 -21.83 13.77
CA HIS A 632 -22.54 -22.63 14.75
C HIS A 632 -21.10 -22.13 14.88
N VAL A 633 -20.67 -21.83 16.10
CA VAL A 633 -19.35 -21.25 16.39
C VAL A 633 -18.63 -22.12 17.39
N ASN A 634 -17.49 -22.68 16.99
CA ASN A 634 -16.62 -23.38 17.92
C ASN A 634 -15.83 -22.37 18.77
N VAL A 635 -16.04 -22.39 20.08
CA VAL A 635 -15.34 -21.51 21.02
C VAL A 635 -14.02 -22.16 21.46
N THR A 636 -13.00 -22.06 20.60
CA THR A 636 -11.70 -22.73 20.82
C THR A 636 -10.63 -21.86 21.46
N ASP A 637 -10.71 -20.53 21.33
CA ASP A 637 -9.66 -19.61 21.80
C ASP A 637 -10.27 -18.39 22.51
N ALA A 638 -10.15 -18.35 23.84
CA ALA A 638 -10.72 -17.31 24.71
C ALA A 638 -10.00 -15.95 24.60
N SER A 639 -9.08 -15.77 23.65
CA SER A 639 -8.29 -14.54 23.49
C SER A 639 -8.51 -13.81 22.17
N LYS A 640 -9.13 -14.45 21.15
CA LYS A 640 -9.28 -13.89 19.80
C LYS A 640 -10.66 -13.27 19.57
N VAL A 641 -10.68 -12.10 18.94
CA VAL A 641 -11.90 -11.50 18.37
C VAL A 641 -12.35 -12.34 17.19
N ASN A 642 -13.59 -12.81 17.24
CA ASN A 642 -14.22 -13.57 16.16
C ASN A 642 -15.29 -12.71 15.48
N SER A 643 -15.53 -12.96 14.19
CA SER A 643 -16.52 -12.23 13.40
C SER A 643 -17.28 -13.16 12.47
N PHE A 644 -18.57 -12.93 12.30
CA PHE A 644 -19.41 -13.62 11.31
C PHE A 644 -20.20 -12.61 10.49
N ASN A 645 -20.15 -12.74 9.16
CA ASN A 645 -20.97 -11.96 8.24
C ASN A 645 -22.32 -12.66 8.04
N CYS A 646 -23.42 -11.94 8.22
CA CYS A 646 -24.73 -12.41 7.82
C CYS A 646 -24.90 -12.19 6.30
N LEU A 647 -25.27 -13.24 5.55
CA LEU A 647 -25.33 -13.20 4.08
C LEU A 647 -26.69 -12.73 3.52
N PHE A 648 -27.57 -12.18 4.35
CA PHE A 648 -28.91 -11.76 3.94
C PHE A 648 -29.03 -10.23 3.81
N SER A 649 -29.69 -9.77 2.74
CA SER A 649 -30.16 -8.39 2.61
C SER A 649 -31.43 -8.22 3.43
N TRP A 650 -31.30 -7.61 4.59
CA TRP A 650 -32.42 -7.14 5.40
C TRP A 650 -32.95 -5.85 4.78
N PHE A 651 -34.13 -5.35 5.15
CA PHE A 651 -34.71 -4.09 4.68
C PHE A 651 -35.33 -4.12 3.27
N THR A 652 -36.45 -4.82 3.12
CA THR A 652 -37.61 -4.19 2.47
C THR A 652 -38.40 -3.51 3.59
N ILE A 653 -38.23 -2.19 3.74
CA ILE A 653 -39.17 -1.39 4.53
C ILE A 653 -40.42 -1.30 3.65
N SER A 654 -41.49 -1.98 4.07
CA SER A 654 -42.84 -1.78 3.55
C SER A 654 -43.36 -0.41 3.98
#